data_AF-A0A4V4HQ14-F1
#
_entry.id   AF-A0A4V4HQ14-F1
#
_cell.length_a   1.000
_cell.length_b   1.000
_cell.length_c   1.000
_cell.angle_alpha   90.00
_cell.angle_beta   90.00
_cell.angle_gamma   90.00
#
_symmetry.space_group_name_H-M   'P 1'
#
loop_
_entity.id
_entity.type
_entity.pdbx_description
1 polymer ?
#
loop_
_entity_poly.entity_id
_entity_poly.type
_entity_poly.pdbx_seq_one_letter_code
_entity_poly.pdbx_strand_id
1 'polypeptide(L)'
;MNRTDTSSQPERIELPDSWNAHLLARRDRGAEPVAVDADAPRRLAELYAKWAWQTDRITAAVEHPDHIAAIAAAAEGRPDPLGAALRARIFLEARPRIGAGHTALLRDAWAAEHGIAFAAQATLELMSFQMYWRAKSNYNEDTLSVREVALVSLAHYDGVAHFAEPMRALLAGLPDAEHAAARDALAARRSDELRRFLTAVLMPDQADWVMDACDVYAAETHADYGCGILWSIMSTKEHLERSRIRRLVRHWNSAQALAIAADALGLDVLPILRPILSGEQDAHAELRDHTYELLSRMPSDEALAHLLGDLGNPHAMVAARAAVKRFPDRALGVLSRIVAETTGPGQARLAGFAKATGLLEPGPGRDAADQARVAELLAATRRHPVAAAPAVFTTPPWESFARIKAGAAIALTAPDVDELRWEEGEREAWREAVDEDSWLRSPTVWQRSGYTEPGNYLFVEYLAFGPEEGARIDVGKWDGEVRNSSPGTILALLSRHGEAVASHVLALVKKKPSYRKTLLPFVNVDAARLAADWAARSRTDRAMGRRWLDRHAADAASLLVPDAVGKPGRPRQVAEEALRHLAETDREMVLKAAAAYGGPAAAAVEASLDADPLDPRVARIPKAPAWADPAMLPQLLSVGRETALPDEALRTLLSALILDDPERPYPGVEVLAAECDPASLAGLSWSLFELWTASGSPSKDGWAMDQLGRFADEDAVRRLTALIREWPGKSQARRSVRGLEILGRIGTETSLRAVHSIAGNGKFKSLKKTASAQIEVIAERLELSLDELADRLVPDFGLDADAATVLDYGPRSFTIAFDEGLKPFVLDDKGKRRASAPKPAAADDAELAQAAYERFAALRKDLKTTSAEQVKRLEAAMVAGRTWSYEDFRRFMVDHALMWQLASRLVWQAEEGGAHVSFRLAEDRTLADAEDEPIELADTARVRLAHPVTLGAEAVEAWATVFADYEILQPFDQLARKVYVLLDEERATGRLERFEHNKVGAGPIVGLLKRGWKFGHPKGHTSGRSVYRDIDGAVNLIIDTEPGVYPGYDPGGEQTVAIHLRGIDSVDLGALDPVAVSEALHTVARLTRTV
;
A
#
# COMPACT_ATOMS: atom_id res chain seq x y z
N MET A 1 -14.13 -31.50 -47.10
CA MET A 1 -15.60 -31.26 -47.21
C MET A 1 -16.31 -32.59 -47.00
N ASN A 2 -16.93 -32.77 -45.84
CA ASN A 2 -18.06 -33.65 -45.47
C ASN A 2 -18.12 -33.68 -43.93
N ARG A 3 -18.94 -32.78 -43.37
CA ARG A 3 -19.31 -32.71 -41.95
C ARG A 3 -20.67 -33.36 -41.80
N THR A 4 -20.72 -34.56 -41.25
CA THR A 4 -21.93 -35.16 -40.67
C THR A 4 -21.50 -36.18 -39.63
N ASP A 5 -21.24 -35.71 -38.41
CA ASP A 5 -21.72 -36.34 -37.17
C ASP A 5 -21.54 -35.33 -36.01
N THR A 6 -22.63 -34.68 -35.60
CA THR A 6 -22.67 -33.65 -34.53
C THR A 6 -23.53 -34.12 -33.38
N SER A 7 -23.17 -35.25 -32.77
CA SER A 7 -23.60 -35.59 -31.42
C SER A 7 -22.48 -36.34 -30.73
N SER A 8 -21.89 -35.72 -29.70
CA SER A 8 -20.80 -36.20 -28.81
C SER A 8 -19.40 -35.58 -28.96
N GLN A 9 -19.26 -34.34 -29.47
CA GLN A 9 -18.08 -33.54 -29.08
C GLN A 9 -18.43 -32.76 -27.80
N PRO A 10 -17.63 -32.84 -26.72
CA PRO A 10 -17.80 -31.96 -25.57
C PRO A 10 -17.73 -30.50 -26.05
N GLU A 11 -18.66 -29.65 -25.60
CA GLU A 11 -18.73 -28.22 -25.93
C GLU A 11 -17.38 -27.57 -25.60
N ARG A 12 -16.52 -27.42 -26.62
CA ARG A 12 -15.15 -26.91 -26.48
C ARG A 12 -15.19 -25.42 -26.13
N ILE A 13 -14.31 -24.99 -25.23
CA ILE A 13 -14.16 -23.57 -24.86
C ILE A 13 -13.58 -22.81 -26.06
N GLU A 14 -14.25 -21.74 -26.49
CA GLU A 14 -13.74 -20.85 -27.54
C GLU A 14 -12.70 -19.87 -26.98
N LEU A 15 -11.41 -20.23 -27.11
CA LEU A 15 -10.28 -19.40 -26.67
C LEU A 15 -10.08 -18.17 -27.58
N PRO A 16 -9.60 -17.03 -27.04
CA PRO A 16 -9.21 -15.86 -27.85
C PRO A 16 -8.10 -16.17 -28.87
N ASP A 17 -8.10 -15.50 -30.02
CA ASP A 17 -7.06 -15.68 -31.05
C ASP A 17 -5.64 -15.40 -30.53
N SER A 18 -5.50 -14.40 -29.64
CA SER A 18 -4.22 -14.09 -29.00
C SER A 18 -3.70 -15.22 -28.11
N TRP A 19 -4.59 -16.07 -27.59
CA TRP A 19 -4.22 -17.20 -26.75
C TRP A 19 -3.84 -18.43 -27.58
N ASN A 20 -4.44 -18.58 -28.77
CA ASN A 20 -4.12 -19.67 -29.71
C ASN A 20 -2.64 -19.66 -30.13
N ALA A 21 -2.00 -18.49 -30.19
CA ALA A 21 -0.57 -18.36 -30.50
C ALA A 21 0.37 -19.01 -29.47
N HIS A 22 -0.14 -19.37 -28.27
CA HIS A 22 0.62 -20.01 -27.22
C HIS A 22 0.49 -21.54 -27.20
N LEU A 23 -0.37 -22.11 -28.05
CA LEU A 23 -0.64 -23.54 -28.08
C LEU A 23 0.43 -24.28 -28.90
N LEU A 24 0.95 -25.37 -28.34
CA LEU A 24 1.88 -26.25 -29.05
C LEU A 24 1.12 -27.24 -29.94
N ALA A 25 1.65 -27.49 -31.14
CA ALA A 25 1.08 -28.44 -32.09
C ALA A 25 0.87 -29.83 -31.46
N ARG A 26 -0.23 -30.50 -31.84
CA ARG A 26 -0.52 -31.88 -31.42
C ARG A 26 -1.12 -32.70 -32.56
N ARG A 27 -0.66 -33.94 -32.69
CA ARG A 27 -1.12 -34.87 -33.72
C ARG A 27 -2.60 -35.21 -33.57
N ASP A 28 -3.05 -35.47 -32.34
CA ASP A 28 -4.43 -35.81 -31.98
C ASP A 28 -5.44 -34.68 -32.20
N ARG A 29 -4.97 -33.45 -32.47
CA ARG A 29 -5.81 -32.26 -32.73
C ARG A 29 -5.76 -31.77 -34.18
N GLY A 30 -5.03 -32.46 -35.05
CA GLY A 30 -4.79 -32.07 -36.44
C GLY A 30 -3.71 -31.00 -36.54
N ALA A 31 -2.51 -31.39 -36.99
CA ALA A 31 -1.39 -30.49 -37.23
C ALA A 31 -1.09 -30.41 -38.74
N GLU A 32 -0.75 -29.22 -39.23
CA GLU A 32 -0.34 -29.04 -40.62
C GLU A 32 1.08 -29.61 -40.84
N PRO A 33 1.35 -30.25 -42.00
CA PRO A 33 2.70 -30.70 -42.34
C PRO A 33 3.69 -29.53 -42.41
N VAL A 34 4.83 -29.67 -41.72
CA VAL A 34 5.92 -28.68 -41.75
C VAL A 34 7.03 -29.16 -42.68
N ALA A 35 7.42 -28.33 -43.65
CA ALA A 35 8.52 -28.63 -44.56
C ALA A 35 9.88 -28.36 -43.91
N VAL A 36 10.84 -29.27 -44.10
CA VAL A 36 12.24 -29.10 -43.68
C VAL A 36 12.97 -28.22 -44.69
N ASP A 37 13.60 -27.13 -44.22
CA ASP A 37 14.37 -26.23 -45.07
C ASP A 37 15.73 -26.84 -45.46
N ALA A 38 15.88 -27.22 -46.73
CA ALA A 38 17.09 -27.84 -47.26
C ALA A 38 18.35 -26.94 -47.20
N ASP A 39 18.20 -25.61 -47.13
CA ASP A 39 19.31 -24.65 -47.02
C ASP A 39 19.73 -24.37 -45.56
N ALA A 40 19.02 -24.95 -44.58
CA ALA A 40 19.32 -24.75 -43.15
C ALA A 40 20.74 -25.16 -42.73
N PRO A 41 21.33 -26.29 -43.17
CA PRO A 41 22.70 -26.68 -42.79
C PRO A 41 23.73 -25.62 -43.18
N ARG A 42 23.62 -25.07 -44.40
CA ARG A 42 24.53 -24.03 -44.89
C ARG A 42 24.45 -22.76 -44.04
N ARG A 43 23.25 -22.26 -43.77
CA ARG A 43 23.05 -21.04 -42.96
C ARG A 43 23.51 -21.23 -41.52
N LEU A 44 23.29 -22.42 -40.94
CA LEU A 44 23.76 -22.72 -39.59
C LEU A 44 25.31 -22.74 -39.55
N ALA A 45 25.96 -23.33 -40.55
CA ALA A 45 27.42 -23.34 -40.67
C ALA A 45 27.99 -21.91 -40.80
N GLU A 46 27.37 -21.04 -41.61
CA GLU A 46 27.75 -19.63 -41.73
C GLU A 46 27.63 -18.87 -40.39
N LEU A 47 26.58 -19.16 -39.60
CA LEU A 47 26.41 -18.57 -38.27
C LEU A 47 27.45 -19.07 -37.27
N TYR A 48 27.76 -20.37 -37.26
CA TYR A 48 28.83 -20.90 -36.42
C TYR A 48 30.19 -20.29 -36.79
N ALA A 49 30.50 -20.18 -38.09
CA ALA A 49 31.74 -19.53 -38.53
C ALA A 49 31.80 -18.05 -38.11
N LYS A 50 30.68 -17.32 -38.20
CA LYS A 50 30.61 -15.91 -37.80
C LYS A 50 30.92 -15.69 -36.31
N TRP A 51 30.56 -16.63 -35.45
CA TRP A 51 30.73 -16.52 -34.00
C TRP A 51 31.83 -17.42 -33.42
N ALA A 52 32.67 -18.00 -34.29
CA ALA A 52 33.69 -18.98 -33.94
C ALA A 52 34.57 -18.55 -32.76
N TRP A 53 35.09 -17.31 -32.78
CA TRP A 53 35.91 -16.78 -31.68
C TRP A 53 35.22 -16.85 -30.30
N GLN A 54 33.92 -16.53 -30.23
CA GLN A 54 33.19 -16.57 -28.96
C GLN A 54 32.84 -18.00 -28.56
N THR A 55 32.40 -18.82 -29.51
CA THR A 55 32.04 -20.22 -29.24
C THR A 55 33.27 -21.04 -28.86
N ASP A 56 34.43 -20.79 -29.46
CA ASP A 56 35.69 -21.46 -29.12
C ASP A 56 36.14 -21.08 -27.71
N ARG A 57 36.02 -19.79 -27.36
CA ARG A 57 36.31 -19.30 -26.00
C ARG A 57 35.41 -19.96 -24.96
N ILE A 58 34.12 -20.10 -25.25
CA ILE A 58 33.16 -20.75 -24.33
C ILE A 58 33.41 -22.26 -24.27
N THR A 59 33.71 -22.90 -25.40
CA THR A 59 34.06 -24.33 -25.47
C THR A 59 35.31 -24.63 -24.62
N ALA A 60 36.32 -23.76 -24.67
CA ALA A 60 37.52 -23.88 -23.85
C ALA A 60 37.28 -23.78 -22.34
N ALA A 61 36.14 -23.19 -21.92
CA ALA A 61 35.75 -23.09 -20.52
C ALA A 61 34.99 -24.33 -20.01
N VAL A 62 34.58 -25.26 -20.89
CA VAL A 62 33.79 -26.45 -20.51
C VAL A 62 34.62 -27.40 -19.63
N GLU A 63 34.11 -27.77 -18.45
CA GLU A 63 34.86 -28.55 -17.46
C GLU A 63 35.01 -30.06 -17.81
N HIS A 64 34.03 -30.69 -18.48
CA HIS A 64 33.96 -32.16 -18.60
C HIS A 64 34.52 -32.69 -19.94
N PRO A 65 35.52 -33.61 -19.94
CA PRO A 65 36.14 -34.13 -21.17
C PRO A 65 35.18 -34.79 -22.16
N ASP A 66 34.18 -35.54 -21.68
CA ASP A 66 33.21 -36.22 -22.55
C ASP A 66 32.33 -35.23 -23.33
N HIS A 67 31.99 -34.09 -22.72
CA HIS A 67 31.24 -33.03 -23.40
C HIS A 67 32.09 -32.37 -24.48
N ILE A 68 33.38 -32.13 -24.21
CA ILE A 68 34.33 -31.59 -25.19
C ILE A 68 34.46 -32.55 -26.38
N ALA A 69 34.58 -33.85 -26.13
CA ALA A 69 34.68 -34.87 -27.17
C ALA A 69 33.41 -34.94 -28.04
N ALA A 70 32.23 -34.86 -27.43
CA ALA A 70 30.95 -34.82 -28.14
C ALA A 70 30.81 -33.55 -29.00
N ILE A 71 31.18 -32.37 -28.45
CA ILE A 71 31.15 -31.10 -29.20
C ILE A 71 32.09 -31.17 -30.40
N ALA A 72 33.30 -31.72 -30.24
CA ALA A 72 34.26 -31.90 -31.32
C ALA A 72 33.73 -32.87 -32.40
N ALA A 73 33.12 -33.98 -31.99
CA ALA A 73 32.50 -34.94 -32.91
C ALA A 73 31.43 -34.29 -33.80
N ALA A 74 30.56 -33.48 -33.21
CA ALA A 74 29.54 -32.75 -33.95
C ALA A 74 30.11 -31.60 -34.80
N ALA A 75 31.26 -31.03 -34.43
CA ALA A 75 31.96 -30.04 -35.26
C ALA A 75 32.54 -30.66 -36.55
N GLU A 76 32.92 -31.95 -36.48
CA GLU A 76 33.42 -32.75 -37.60
C GLU A 76 32.31 -33.33 -38.50
N GLY A 77 31.03 -33.10 -38.16
CA GLY A 77 29.89 -33.65 -38.91
C GLY A 77 29.56 -35.11 -38.60
N ARG A 78 30.08 -35.67 -37.49
CA ARG A 78 29.69 -37.02 -37.04
C ARG A 78 28.28 -36.98 -36.43
N PRO A 79 27.43 -38.00 -36.68
CA PRO A 79 26.07 -38.05 -36.16
C PRO A 79 26.06 -38.36 -34.66
N ASP A 80 26.27 -37.33 -33.84
CA ASP A 80 26.19 -37.36 -32.38
C ASP A 80 25.12 -36.37 -31.89
N PRO A 81 23.93 -36.84 -31.46
CA PRO A 81 22.85 -35.96 -30.99
C PRO A 81 23.23 -35.12 -29.76
N LEU A 82 24.04 -35.67 -28.85
CA LEU A 82 24.50 -34.95 -27.66
C LEU A 82 25.50 -33.86 -28.06
N GLY A 83 26.45 -34.21 -28.93
CA GLY A 83 27.41 -33.24 -29.48
C GLY A 83 26.73 -32.08 -30.21
N ALA A 84 25.73 -32.38 -31.04
CA ALA A 84 24.95 -31.37 -31.77
C ALA A 84 24.20 -30.43 -30.80
N ALA A 85 23.58 -30.99 -29.76
CA ALA A 85 22.88 -30.23 -28.72
C ALA A 85 23.82 -29.30 -27.92
N LEU A 86 24.96 -29.81 -27.47
CA LEU A 86 25.93 -29.03 -26.68
C LEU A 86 26.56 -27.91 -27.50
N ARG A 87 26.90 -28.18 -28.77
CA ARG A 87 27.39 -27.15 -29.70
C ARG A 87 26.35 -26.04 -29.93
N ALA A 88 25.07 -26.40 -30.04
CA ALA A 88 23.99 -25.43 -30.14
C ALA A 88 23.83 -24.62 -28.84
N ARG A 89 23.97 -25.22 -27.65
CA ARG A 89 23.96 -24.48 -26.37
C ARG A 89 25.07 -23.44 -26.28
N ILE A 90 26.30 -23.81 -26.66
CA ILE A 90 27.46 -22.89 -26.68
C ILE A 90 27.19 -21.71 -27.61
N PHE A 91 26.64 -21.98 -28.80
CA PHE A 91 26.29 -20.94 -29.75
C PHE A 91 25.21 -19.99 -29.23
N LEU A 92 24.21 -20.49 -28.51
CA LEU A 92 23.16 -19.66 -27.94
C LEU A 92 23.68 -18.77 -26.79
N GLU A 93 24.63 -19.23 -25.99
CA GLU A 93 25.27 -18.45 -24.91
C GLU A 93 26.17 -17.32 -25.43
N ALA A 94 26.76 -17.45 -26.61
CA ALA A 94 27.69 -16.48 -27.16
C ALA A 94 27.06 -15.10 -27.48
N ARG A 95 25.72 -14.95 -27.47
CA ARG A 95 25.03 -13.86 -28.18
C ARG A 95 24.11 -12.98 -27.30
N PRO A 96 24.01 -11.64 -27.52
CA PRO A 96 23.22 -10.76 -26.66
C PRO A 96 21.68 -10.71 -26.83
N ARG A 97 20.99 -11.58 -27.59
CA ARG A 97 19.50 -11.64 -27.65
C ARG A 97 19.02 -12.82 -28.52
N ILE A 98 18.10 -13.63 -27.99
CA ILE A 98 17.46 -14.77 -28.66
C ILE A 98 16.19 -14.32 -29.40
N GLY A 99 15.90 -14.93 -30.56
CA GLY A 99 14.61 -14.84 -31.26
C GLY A 99 14.27 -16.18 -31.95
N ALA A 100 12.97 -16.46 -32.15
CA ALA A 100 12.40 -17.76 -32.54
C ALA A 100 12.91 -18.39 -33.85
N GLY A 101 13.54 -17.63 -34.74
CA GLY A 101 14.06 -18.17 -36.00
C GLY A 101 15.22 -19.17 -35.85
N HIS A 102 15.93 -19.19 -34.70
CA HIS A 102 17.14 -20.01 -34.56
C HIS A 102 16.87 -21.46 -34.12
N THR A 103 15.83 -21.72 -33.32
CA THR A 103 15.46 -23.09 -32.93
C THR A 103 14.88 -23.87 -34.10
N ALA A 104 14.08 -23.22 -34.95
CA ALA A 104 13.63 -23.78 -36.23
C ALA A 104 14.82 -24.07 -37.17
N LEU A 105 15.81 -23.16 -37.25
CA LEU A 105 17.01 -23.36 -38.06
C LEU A 105 17.83 -24.58 -37.59
N LEU A 106 18.01 -24.76 -36.27
CA LEU A 106 18.71 -25.91 -35.70
C LEU A 106 17.99 -27.22 -36.04
N ARG A 107 16.67 -27.27 -35.82
CA ARG A 107 15.82 -28.40 -36.20
C ARG A 107 16.00 -28.75 -37.68
N ASP A 108 15.85 -27.77 -38.57
CA ASP A 108 15.87 -27.99 -40.02
C ASP A 108 17.25 -28.44 -40.50
N ALA A 109 18.31 -27.85 -39.94
CA ALA A 109 19.67 -28.26 -40.28
C ALA A 109 19.93 -29.72 -39.89
N TRP A 110 19.59 -30.11 -38.65
CA TRP A 110 19.76 -31.50 -38.20
C TRP A 110 18.90 -32.48 -38.99
N ALA A 111 17.66 -32.10 -39.31
CA ALA A 111 16.74 -32.94 -40.06
C ALA A 111 17.19 -33.13 -41.51
N ALA A 112 17.70 -32.08 -42.16
CA ALA A 112 18.21 -32.15 -43.53
C ALA A 112 19.53 -32.93 -43.64
N GLU A 113 20.41 -32.83 -42.64
CA GLU A 113 21.75 -33.43 -42.69
C GLU A 113 21.78 -34.90 -42.23
N HIS A 114 20.97 -35.25 -41.23
CA HIS A 114 21.02 -36.55 -40.57
C HIS A 114 19.65 -37.24 -40.41
N GLY A 115 18.57 -36.61 -40.89
CA GLY A 115 17.21 -37.13 -40.81
C GLY A 115 16.43 -36.70 -39.55
N ILE A 116 15.10 -36.83 -39.62
CA ILE A 116 14.18 -36.32 -38.59
C ILE A 116 14.35 -37.03 -37.24
N ALA A 117 14.60 -38.35 -37.25
CA ALA A 117 14.85 -39.12 -36.03
C ALA A 117 16.10 -38.63 -35.27
N PHE A 118 17.18 -38.29 -36.00
CA PHE A 118 18.37 -37.68 -35.41
C PHE A 118 18.06 -36.30 -34.82
N ALA A 119 17.35 -35.47 -35.58
CA ALA A 119 16.98 -34.13 -35.14
C ALA A 119 16.14 -34.16 -33.85
N ALA A 120 15.20 -35.10 -33.75
CA ALA A 120 14.38 -35.31 -32.55
C ALA A 120 15.24 -35.68 -31.33
N GLN A 121 16.20 -36.59 -31.49
CA GLN A 121 17.16 -36.93 -30.43
C GLN A 121 18.05 -35.75 -30.04
N ALA A 122 18.55 -34.97 -31.01
CA ALA A 122 19.37 -33.79 -30.74
C ALA A 122 18.57 -32.69 -30.02
N THR A 123 17.29 -32.55 -30.34
CA THR A 123 16.37 -31.62 -29.64
C THR A 123 16.09 -32.08 -28.21
N LEU A 124 15.90 -33.38 -28.00
CA LEU A 124 15.77 -33.96 -26.66
C LEU A 124 17.00 -33.61 -25.80
N GLU A 125 18.22 -33.87 -26.29
CA GLU A 125 19.45 -33.55 -25.55
C GLU A 125 19.65 -32.03 -25.39
N LEU A 126 19.23 -31.21 -26.37
CA LEU A 126 19.24 -29.75 -26.23
C LEU A 126 18.37 -29.31 -25.05
N MET A 127 17.19 -29.93 -24.88
CA MET A 127 16.28 -29.67 -23.77
C MET A 127 16.81 -30.21 -22.43
N SER A 128 17.64 -31.25 -22.44
CA SER A 128 18.17 -31.91 -21.24
C SER A 128 19.31 -31.18 -20.54
N PHE A 129 20.06 -30.30 -21.21
CA PHE A 129 21.27 -29.68 -20.65
C PHE A 129 21.23 -28.14 -20.54
N GLN A 130 21.83 -27.61 -19.46
CA GLN A 130 22.06 -26.18 -19.18
C GLN A 130 23.53 -25.86 -18.86
N MET A 131 23.90 -24.59 -18.99
CA MET A 131 25.26 -24.06 -18.81
C MET A 131 25.33 -23.10 -17.62
N TYR A 132 26.32 -23.28 -16.74
CA TYR A 132 26.52 -22.45 -15.55
C TYR A 132 27.97 -22.00 -15.42
N TRP A 133 28.20 -20.68 -15.42
CA TRP A 133 29.49 -20.05 -15.12
C TRP A 133 29.76 -20.05 -13.61
N ARG A 134 30.95 -20.50 -13.19
CA ARG A 134 31.41 -20.37 -11.81
C ARG A 134 32.37 -19.18 -11.69
N ALA A 135 31.94 -18.11 -11.04
CA ALA A 135 32.84 -17.03 -10.62
C ALA A 135 33.37 -17.30 -9.21
N LYS A 136 34.70 -17.42 -9.05
CA LYS A 136 35.33 -17.22 -7.73
C LYS A 136 35.46 -15.73 -7.51
N SER A 137 35.02 -15.22 -6.36
CA SER A 137 34.87 -13.80 -6.07
C SER A 137 36.13 -12.92 -6.19
N ASN A 138 37.30 -13.44 -6.59
CA ASN A 138 38.55 -12.68 -6.70
C ASN A 138 39.50 -13.08 -7.85
N TYR A 139 39.11 -13.88 -8.86
CA TYR A 139 40.02 -14.22 -9.99
C TYR A 139 39.29 -14.40 -11.34
N ASN A 140 39.98 -14.00 -12.43
CA ASN A 140 39.59 -14.05 -13.85
C ASN A 140 39.51 -15.47 -14.47
N GLU A 141 39.19 -16.51 -13.70
CA GLU A 141 39.03 -17.87 -14.27
C GLU A 141 37.54 -18.24 -14.29
N ASP A 142 36.91 -18.00 -15.44
CA ASP A 142 35.52 -18.36 -15.72
C ASP A 142 35.47 -19.82 -16.20
N THR A 143 35.23 -20.80 -15.32
CA THR A 143 34.92 -22.17 -15.73
C THR A 143 33.42 -22.35 -15.98
N LEU A 144 33.08 -23.17 -16.98
CA LEU A 144 31.72 -23.45 -17.40
C LEU A 144 31.36 -24.91 -17.10
N SER A 145 30.39 -25.11 -16.21
CA SER A 145 29.82 -26.43 -15.97
C SER A 145 28.58 -26.67 -16.84
N VAL A 146 28.56 -27.81 -17.53
CA VAL A 146 27.40 -28.32 -18.28
C VAL A 146 26.70 -29.35 -17.40
N ARG A 147 25.41 -29.14 -17.13
CA ARG A 147 24.64 -29.99 -16.21
C ARG A 147 23.29 -30.34 -16.81
N GLU A 148 22.79 -31.52 -16.47
CA GLU A 148 21.41 -31.87 -16.76
C GLU A 148 20.46 -30.93 -16.02
N VAL A 149 19.36 -30.57 -16.68
CA VAL A 149 18.35 -29.70 -16.11
C VAL A 149 17.56 -30.48 -15.06
N ALA A 150 17.54 -29.97 -13.84
CA ALA A 150 16.69 -30.54 -12.81
C ALA A 150 15.22 -30.40 -13.22
N LEU A 151 14.39 -31.43 -13.00
CA LEU A 151 12.97 -31.41 -13.37
C LEU A 151 12.24 -30.21 -12.74
N VAL A 152 12.57 -29.89 -11.49
CA VAL A 152 12.06 -28.69 -10.79
C VAL A 152 12.44 -27.39 -11.51
N SER A 153 13.59 -27.31 -12.18
CA SER A 153 14.02 -26.13 -12.94
C SER A 153 13.22 -25.95 -14.23
N LEU A 154 12.75 -27.04 -14.86
CA LEU A 154 11.82 -26.96 -16.00
C LEU A 154 10.50 -26.28 -15.62
N ALA A 155 10.09 -26.39 -14.35
CA ALA A 155 8.90 -25.71 -13.84
C ALA A 155 9.09 -24.20 -13.62
N HIS A 156 10.34 -23.71 -13.61
CA HIS A 156 10.68 -22.30 -13.36
C HIS A 156 11.13 -21.54 -14.62
N TYR A 157 11.37 -22.21 -15.74
CA TYR A 157 11.90 -21.62 -16.97
C TYR A 157 11.03 -21.94 -18.20
N ASP A 158 10.33 -20.94 -18.74
CA ASP A 158 9.54 -21.04 -19.97
C ASP A 158 10.39 -21.32 -21.23
N GLY A 159 11.72 -21.20 -21.12
CA GLY A 159 12.65 -21.39 -22.23
C GLY A 159 12.65 -22.80 -22.83
N VAL A 160 12.17 -23.83 -22.13
CA VAL A 160 12.20 -25.21 -22.65
C VAL A 160 11.13 -25.42 -23.74
N ALA A 161 9.96 -24.79 -23.60
CA ALA A 161 8.92 -24.83 -24.62
C ALA A 161 9.41 -24.25 -25.97
N HIS A 162 10.28 -23.24 -25.92
CA HIS A 162 10.90 -22.63 -27.10
C HIS A 162 11.75 -23.61 -27.92
N PHE A 163 12.39 -24.57 -27.26
CA PHE A 163 13.20 -25.60 -27.94
C PHE A 163 12.31 -26.75 -28.44
N ALA A 164 11.23 -27.06 -27.74
CA ALA A 164 10.30 -28.12 -28.10
C ALA A 164 9.40 -27.74 -29.29
N GLU A 165 8.93 -26.50 -29.37
CA GLU A 165 7.90 -26.05 -30.30
C GLU A 165 8.20 -26.38 -31.78
N PRO A 166 9.36 -26.02 -32.36
CA PRO A 166 9.61 -26.29 -33.78
C PRO A 166 9.67 -27.78 -34.09
N MET A 167 10.24 -28.59 -33.18
CA MET A 167 10.37 -30.03 -33.36
C MET A 167 9.01 -30.72 -33.21
N ARG A 168 8.23 -30.33 -32.20
CA ARG A 168 6.89 -30.88 -31.97
C ARG A 168 5.93 -30.57 -33.12
N ALA A 169 6.01 -29.37 -33.70
CA ALA A 169 5.25 -29.03 -34.90
C ALA A 169 5.61 -29.93 -36.09
N LEU A 170 6.90 -30.19 -36.32
CA LEU A 170 7.36 -31.11 -37.36
C LEU A 170 6.84 -32.53 -37.10
N LEU A 171 7.07 -33.08 -35.91
CA LEU A 171 6.63 -34.42 -35.52
C LEU A 171 5.12 -34.60 -35.68
N ALA A 172 4.31 -33.66 -35.18
CA ALA A 172 2.86 -33.77 -35.21
C ALA A 172 2.30 -33.90 -36.64
N GLY A 173 2.93 -33.27 -37.63
CA GLY A 173 2.53 -33.28 -39.04
C GLY A 173 3.11 -34.43 -39.89
N LEU A 174 3.90 -35.34 -39.33
CA LEU A 174 4.55 -36.42 -40.09
C LEU A 174 3.56 -37.50 -40.57
N PRO A 175 3.85 -38.18 -41.70
CA PRO A 175 3.21 -39.44 -42.05
C PRO A 175 3.43 -40.51 -40.97
N ASP A 176 2.51 -41.48 -40.83
CA ASP A 176 2.53 -42.47 -39.75
C ASP A 176 3.85 -43.27 -39.65
N ALA A 177 4.45 -43.63 -40.78
CA ALA A 177 5.70 -44.41 -40.81
C ALA A 177 6.91 -43.61 -40.31
N GLU A 178 7.03 -42.35 -40.70
CA GLU A 178 8.11 -41.46 -40.25
C GLU A 178 7.92 -41.05 -38.80
N HIS A 179 6.66 -40.85 -38.38
CA HIS A 179 6.28 -40.61 -36.99
C HIS A 179 6.67 -41.80 -36.09
N ALA A 180 6.40 -43.03 -36.53
CA ALA A 180 6.79 -44.24 -35.79
C ALA A 180 8.32 -44.38 -35.69
N ALA A 181 9.07 -44.08 -36.75
CA ALA A 181 10.54 -44.10 -36.71
C ALA A 181 11.11 -43.06 -35.72
N ALA A 182 10.55 -41.85 -35.69
CA ALA A 182 10.93 -40.82 -34.72
C ALA A 182 10.56 -41.24 -33.28
N ARG A 183 9.39 -41.85 -33.08
CA ARG A 183 8.97 -42.42 -31.79
C ARG A 183 9.96 -43.46 -31.29
N ASP A 184 10.35 -44.42 -32.11
CA ASP A 184 11.25 -45.50 -31.70
C ASP A 184 12.65 -44.96 -31.36
N ALA A 185 13.13 -43.96 -32.10
CA ALA A 185 14.37 -43.26 -31.82
C ALA A 185 14.35 -42.49 -30.48
N LEU A 186 13.24 -41.84 -30.14
CA LEU A 186 13.06 -41.17 -28.85
C LEU A 186 12.84 -42.17 -27.71
N ALA A 187 12.13 -43.27 -27.96
CA ALA A 187 11.92 -44.34 -26.99
C ALA A 187 13.24 -44.95 -26.49
N ALA A 188 14.20 -45.15 -27.41
CA ALA A 188 15.54 -45.63 -27.08
C ALA A 188 16.34 -44.71 -26.14
N ARG A 189 15.92 -43.45 -25.96
CA ARG A 189 16.55 -42.45 -25.09
C ARG A 189 15.81 -42.22 -23.77
N ARG A 190 14.73 -42.95 -23.48
CA ARG A 190 13.96 -42.85 -22.22
C ARG A 190 14.66 -43.56 -21.04
N SER A 191 15.94 -43.27 -20.80
CA SER A 191 16.80 -43.95 -19.82
C SER A 191 16.63 -43.49 -18.37
N ASP A 192 16.07 -42.31 -18.15
CA ASP A 192 15.94 -41.65 -16.85
C ASP A 192 14.64 -40.82 -16.76
N GLU A 193 14.36 -40.25 -15.59
CA GLU A 193 13.16 -39.46 -15.31
C GLU A 193 13.03 -38.22 -16.20
N LEU A 194 14.13 -37.48 -16.40
CA LEU A 194 14.15 -36.28 -17.21
C LEU A 194 13.80 -36.59 -18.68
N ARG A 195 14.44 -37.60 -19.27
CA ARG A 195 14.19 -38.00 -20.67
C ARG A 195 12.81 -38.65 -20.84
N ARG A 196 12.29 -39.37 -19.84
CA ARG A 196 10.88 -39.85 -19.84
C ARG A 196 9.89 -38.68 -19.88
N PHE A 197 10.14 -37.61 -19.13
CA PHE A 197 9.31 -36.40 -19.14
C PHE A 197 9.42 -35.64 -20.47
N LEU A 198 10.63 -35.33 -20.93
CA LEU A 198 10.84 -34.52 -22.14
C LEU A 198 10.40 -35.21 -23.44
N THR A 199 10.44 -36.54 -23.51
CA THR A 199 9.90 -37.26 -24.68
C THR A 199 8.36 -37.19 -24.76
N ALA A 200 7.65 -37.15 -23.62
CA ALA A 200 6.21 -36.89 -23.59
C ALA A 200 5.88 -35.46 -24.08
N VAL A 201 6.78 -34.50 -23.83
CA VAL A 201 6.67 -33.13 -24.36
C VAL A 201 6.74 -33.10 -25.88
N LEU A 202 7.66 -33.86 -26.48
CA LEU A 202 7.82 -33.92 -27.94
C LEU A 202 6.71 -34.72 -28.63
N MET A 203 6.18 -35.77 -27.98
CA MET A 203 5.16 -36.68 -28.52
C MET A 203 3.98 -36.86 -27.55
N PRO A 204 3.13 -35.82 -27.38
CA PRO A 204 2.02 -35.83 -26.42
C PRO A 204 0.87 -36.79 -26.79
N ASP A 205 0.86 -37.31 -28.02
CA ASP A 205 -0.10 -38.30 -28.51
C ASP A 205 0.17 -39.72 -27.95
N GLN A 206 1.34 -39.94 -27.35
CA GLN A 206 1.68 -41.21 -26.69
C GLN A 206 1.15 -41.21 -25.24
N ALA A 207 -0.09 -41.68 -25.04
CA ALA A 207 -0.79 -41.62 -23.75
C ALA A 207 0.01 -42.20 -22.57
N ASP A 208 0.67 -43.34 -22.76
CA ASP A 208 1.51 -43.97 -21.73
C ASP A 208 2.70 -43.08 -21.32
N TRP A 209 3.29 -42.34 -22.28
CA TRP A 209 4.39 -41.44 -21.99
C TRP A 209 3.92 -40.22 -21.21
N VAL A 210 2.70 -39.75 -21.46
CA VAL A 210 2.08 -38.64 -20.70
C VAL A 210 1.77 -39.06 -19.27
N MET A 211 1.24 -40.27 -19.07
CA MET A 211 1.02 -40.82 -17.72
C MET A 211 2.34 -40.94 -16.95
N ASP A 212 3.37 -41.52 -17.57
CA ASP A 212 4.72 -41.60 -16.99
C ASP A 212 5.25 -40.21 -16.59
N ALA A 213 5.06 -39.21 -17.45
CA ALA A 213 5.51 -37.84 -17.19
C ALA A 213 4.76 -37.19 -16.02
N CYS A 214 3.45 -37.43 -15.89
CA CYS A 214 2.67 -36.98 -14.73
C CYS A 214 3.16 -37.63 -13.43
N ASP A 215 3.44 -38.93 -13.46
CA ASP A 215 3.91 -39.68 -12.28
C ASP A 215 5.34 -39.23 -11.88
N VAL A 216 6.23 -39.02 -12.86
CA VAL A 216 7.57 -38.44 -12.63
C VAL A 216 7.48 -37.04 -12.01
N TYR A 217 6.60 -36.19 -12.55
CA TYR A 217 6.41 -34.84 -12.00
C TYR A 217 5.90 -34.86 -10.55
N ALA A 218 4.94 -35.75 -10.25
CA ALA A 218 4.38 -35.90 -8.91
C ALA A 218 5.37 -36.48 -7.89
N ALA A 219 6.36 -37.27 -8.33
CA ALA A 219 7.40 -37.84 -7.49
C ALA A 219 8.52 -36.83 -7.18
N GLU A 220 8.98 -36.09 -8.19
CA GLU A 220 10.13 -35.19 -8.09
C GLU A 220 9.78 -33.82 -7.47
N THR A 221 8.53 -33.39 -7.58
CA THR A 221 8.13 -32.07 -7.08
C THR A 221 7.34 -32.18 -5.76
N HIS A 222 7.83 -31.53 -4.70
CA HIS A 222 7.06 -31.37 -3.45
C HIS A 222 5.94 -30.32 -3.57
N ALA A 223 5.61 -29.92 -4.80
CA ALA A 223 4.75 -28.79 -5.09
C ALA A 223 3.46 -29.23 -5.78
N ASP A 224 2.34 -28.62 -5.41
CA ASP A 224 1.01 -28.85 -5.98
C ASP A 224 0.67 -27.86 -7.11
N TYR A 225 1.66 -27.28 -7.80
CA TYR A 225 1.44 -26.35 -8.92
C TYR A 225 1.92 -26.94 -10.25
N GLY A 226 1.25 -26.57 -11.34
CA GLY A 226 1.65 -26.96 -12.69
C GLY A 226 2.68 -26.03 -13.32
N CYS A 227 3.38 -26.54 -14.33
CA CYS A 227 4.24 -25.76 -15.20
C CYS A 227 3.69 -25.74 -16.64
N GLY A 228 3.99 -24.68 -17.39
CA GLY A 228 3.48 -24.48 -18.76
C GLY A 228 3.68 -25.70 -19.67
N ILE A 229 4.82 -26.38 -19.54
CA ILE A 229 5.16 -27.52 -20.39
C ILE A 229 4.39 -28.79 -20.03
N LEU A 230 4.05 -29.00 -18.76
CA LEU A 230 3.21 -30.12 -18.32
C LEU A 230 1.75 -29.92 -18.76
N TRP A 231 1.23 -28.70 -18.65
CA TRP A 231 -0.10 -28.37 -19.21
C TRP A 231 -0.18 -28.73 -20.70
N SER A 232 0.93 -28.59 -21.44
CA SER A 232 0.96 -28.83 -22.89
C SER A 232 0.80 -30.30 -23.30
N ILE A 233 1.03 -31.25 -22.39
CA ILE A 233 0.93 -32.69 -22.67
C ILE A 233 -0.35 -33.30 -22.12
N MET A 234 -0.94 -32.72 -21.06
CA MET A 234 -2.17 -33.24 -20.44
C MET A 234 -3.40 -33.10 -21.35
N SER A 235 -4.42 -33.93 -21.11
CA SER A 235 -5.64 -33.97 -21.94
C SER A 235 -6.88 -34.52 -21.24
N THR A 236 -6.72 -35.08 -20.04
CA THR A 236 -7.80 -35.74 -19.31
C THR A 236 -7.74 -35.38 -17.83
N LYS A 237 -8.87 -35.54 -17.15
CA LYS A 237 -8.94 -35.45 -15.69
C LYS A 237 -8.01 -36.44 -14.98
N GLU A 238 -7.82 -37.65 -15.54
CA GLU A 238 -6.89 -38.63 -14.99
C GLU A 238 -5.44 -38.12 -14.97
N HIS A 239 -4.99 -37.46 -16.05
CA HIS A 239 -3.65 -36.87 -16.09
C HIS A 239 -3.48 -35.80 -14.99
N LEU A 240 -4.51 -35.00 -14.74
CA LEU A 240 -4.51 -34.01 -13.67
C LEU A 240 -4.42 -34.67 -12.29
N GLU A 241 -5.21 -35.71 -12.04
CA GLU A 241 -5.22 -36.44 -10.76
C GLU A 241 -3.86 -37.09 -10.47
N ARG A 242 -3.24 -37.75 -11.46
CA ARG A 242 -1.91 -38.37 -11.32
C ARG A 242 -0.81 -37.35 -11.06
N SER A 243 -0.87 -36.19 -11.71
CA SER A 243 0.11 -35.11 -11.51
C SER A 243 0.07 -34.49 -10.10
N ARG A 244 -1.02 -34.70 -9.35
CA ARG A 244 -1.30 -34.10 -8.01
C ARG A 244 -1.34 -32.57 -7.99
N ILE A 245 -1.50 -31.92 -9.14
CA ILE A 245 -1.57 -30.47 -9.26
C ILE A 245 -2.92 -29.95 -8.77
N ARG A 246 -2.87 -28.87 -7.99
CA ARG A 246 -4.03 -28.14 -7.47
C ARG A 246 -3.99 -26.65 -7.83
N ARG A 247 -2.85 -26.14 -8.32
CA ARG A 247 -2.61 -24.72 -8.60
C ARG A 247 -1.99 -24.50 -9.97
N LEU A 248 -2.28 -23.38 -10.62
CA LEU A 248 -1.89 -23.16 -12.02
C LEU A 248 -0.37 -22.96 -12.20
N VAL A 249 0.24 -21.94 -11.56
CA VAL A 249 1.68 -21.59 -11.61
C VAL A 249 2.08 -20.78 -10.36
N ARG A 250 3.36 -20.80 -9.95
CA ARG A 250 3.87 -20.04 -8.79
C ARG A 250 4.13 -18.55 -9.08
N HIS A 251 4.82 -18.15 -10.17
CA HIS A 251 5.30 -16.75 -10.29
C HIS A 251 5.44 -16.13 -11.72
N TRP A 252 5.38 -16.87 -12.84
CA TRP A 252 5.81 -16.35 -14.18
C TRP A 252 4.72 -16.60 -15.27
N ASN A 253 4.63 -15.67 -16.24
CA ASN A 253 3.71 -15.55 -17.41
C ASN A 253 2.42 -16.40 -17.43
N SER A 254 1.30 -15.77 -17.05
CA SER A 254 0.04 -16.39 -16.68
C SER A 254 -0.96 -16.71 -17.79
N ALA A 255 -1.03 -15.88 -18.84
CA ALA A 255 -2.01 -16.05 -19.91
C ALA A 255 -1.74 -17.31 -20.75
N GLN A 256 -0.46 -17.56 -21.07
CA GLN A 256 -0.03 -18.75 -21.81
C GLN A 256 -0.34 -20.04 -21.04
N ALA A 257 0.02 -20.12 -19.75
CA ALA A 257 -0.26 -21.31 -18.95
C ALA A 257 -1.77 -21.57 -18.83
N LEU A 258 -2.56 -20.51 -18.65
CA LEU A 258 -4.01 -20.60 -18.61
C LEU A 258 -4.60 -21.08 -19.95
N ALA A 259 -4.12 -20.54 -21.07
CA ALA A 259 -4.55 -20.95 -22.41
C ALA A 259 -4.27 -22.43 -22.67
N ILE A 260 -3.04 -22.87 -22.37
CA ILE A 260 -2.63 -24.26 -22.55
C ILE A 260 -3.44 -25.19 -21.63
N ALA A 261 -3.64 -24.82 -20.36
CA ALA A 261 -4.41 -25.64 -19.41
C ALA A 261 -5.89 -25.74 -19.80
N ALA A 262 -6.51 -24.64 -20.25
CA ALA A 262 -7.89 -24.62 -20.72
C ALA A 262 -8.06 -25.41 -22.02
N ASP A 263 -7.12 -25.30 -22.95
CA ASP A 263 -7.08 -26.10 -24.18
C ASP A 263 -6.91 -27.59 -23.86
N ALA A 264 -6.07 -27.92 -22.88
CA ALA A 264 -5.79 -29.28 -22.45
C ALA A 264 -6.98 -29.95 -21.76
N LEU A 265 -7.59 -29.29 -20.77
CA LEU A 265 -8.56 -29.89 -19.85
C LEU A 265 -10.03 -29.51 -20.13
N GLY A 266 -10.29 -28.49 -20.96
CA GLY A 266 -11.64 -28.00 -21.16
C GLY A 266 -12.28 -27.54 -19.84
N LEU A 267 -13.47 -28.04 -19.52
CA LEU A 267 -14.19 -27.67 -18.29
C LEU A 267 -13.54 -28.22 -17.01
N ASP A 268 -12.71 -29.27 -17.11
CA ASP A 268 -12.02 -29.87 -15.96
C ASP A 268 -10.91 -28.97 -15.38
N VAL A 269 -10.64 -27.81 -16.00
CA VAL A 269 -9.71 -26.80 -15.46
C VAL A 269 -10.29 -26.02 -14.27
N LEU A 270 -11.62 -26.00 -14.09
CA LEU A 270 -12.29 -25.17 -13.06
C LEU A 270 -11.74 -25.34 -11.63
N PRO A 271 -11.45 -26.56 -11.14
CA PRO A 271 -10.86 -26.74 -9.81
C PRO A 271 -9.50 -26.07 -9.63
N ILE A 272 -8.72 -25.92 -10.72
CA ILE A 272 -7.41 -25.26 -10.71
C ILE A 272 -7.54 -23.73 -10.73
N LEU A 273 -8.66 -23.19 -11.22
CA LEU A 273 -8.93 -21.76 -11.24
C LEU A 273 -9.48 -21.25 -9.90
N ARG A 274 -10.17 -22.11 -9.13
CA ARG A 274 -10.83 -21.73 -7.87
C ARG A 274 -9.88 -21.09 -6.85
N PRO A 275 -8.66 -21.62 -6.57
CA PRO A 275 -7.72 -20.97 -5.65
C PRO A 275 -7.26 -19.58 -6.09
N ILE A 276 -7.22 -19.30 -7.41
CA ILE A 276 -6.88 -17.99 -7.96
C ILE A 276 -8.00 -16.98 -7.64
N LEU A 277 -9.25 -17.44 -7.73
CA LEU A 277 -10.45 -16.63 -7.54
C LEU A 277 -10.75 -16.38 -6.05
N SER A 278 -10.54 -17.38 -5.18
CA SER A 278 -10.72 -17.24 -3.72
C SER A 278 -9.57 -16.49 -3.03
N GLY A 279 -8.48 -16.21 -3.75
CA GLY A 279 -7.28 -15.59 -3.20
C GLY A 279 -6.42 -16.52 -2.34
N GLU A 280 -6.73 -17.83 -2.33
CA GLU A 280 -5.89 -18.87 -1.71
C GLU A 280 -4.54 -19.03 -2.42
N GLN A 281 -4.49 -18.72 -3.72
CA GLN A 281 -3.27 -18.63 -4.51
C GLN A 281 -2.90 -17.16 -4.74
N ASP A 282 -1.65 -16.81 -4.41
CA ASP A 282 -1.09 -15.49 -4.68
C ASP A 282 -0.86 -15.32 -6.19
N ALA A 283 -1.85 -14.72 -6.86
CA ALA A 283 -1.84 -14.45 -8.30
C ALA A 283 -1.64 -12.95 -8.55
N HIS A 284 -0.94 -12.58 -9.62
CA HIS A 284 -0.87 -11.20 -10.08
C HIS A 284 -2.18 -10.78 -10.78
N ALA A 285 -2.42 -9.48 -10.91
CA ALA A 285 -3.70 -8.94 -11.41
C ALA A 285 -4.07 -9.45 -12.80
N GLU A 286 -3.11 -9.47 -13.72
CA GLU A 286 -3.32 -9.92 -15.10
C GLU A 286 -3.74 -11.41 -15.18
N LEU A 287 -3.22 -12.30 -14.32
CA LEU A 287 -3.67 -13.69 -14.27
C LEU A 287 -5.13 -13.81 -13.83
N ARG A 288 -5.55 -12.99 -12.86
CA ARG A 288 -6.96 -12.95 -12.44
C ARG A 288 -7.85 -12.47 -13.60
N ASP A 289 -7.43 -11.44 -14.33
CA ASP A 289 -8.17 -10.92 -15.48
C ASP A 289 -8.41 -11.99 -16.54
N HIS A 290 -7.34 -12.70 -16.91
CA HIS A 290 -7.45 -13.80 -17.87
C HIS A 290 -8.32 -14.94 -17.32
N THR A 291 -8.25 -15.24 -16.02
CA THR A 291 -9.13 -16.25 -15.39
C THR A 291 -10.61 -15.85 -15.52
N TYR A 292 -10.97 -14.60 -15.22
CA TYR A 292 -12.34 -14.11 -15.38
C TYR A 292 -12.78 -14.06 -16.85
N GLU A 293 -11.88 -13.69 -17.78
CA GLU A 293 -12.17 -13.78 -19.21
C GLU A 293 -12.50 -15.23 -19.63
N LEU A 294 -11.70 -16.20 -19.18
CA LEU A 294 -11.92 -17.62 -19.45
C LEU A 294 -13.27 -18.08 -18.92
N LEU A 295 -13.60 -17.78 -17.66
CA LEU A 295 -14.92 -18.11 -17.07
C LEU A 295 -16.07 -17.56 -17.91
N SER A 296 -15.94 -16.35 -18.47
CA SER A 296 -16.97 -15.72 -19.30
C SER A 296 -17.26 -16.44 -20.62
N ARG A 297 -16.40 -17.38 -21.01
CA ARG A 297 -16.46 -18.16 -22.25
C ARG A 297 -16.78 -19.64 -21.99
N MET A 298 -16.81 -20.07 -20.73
CA MET A 298 -17.08 -21.46 -20.37
C MET A 298 -18.59 -21.73 -20.35
N PRO A 299 -19.10 -22.73 -21.09
CA PRO A 299 -20.47 -23.19 -20.99
C PRO A 299 -20.67 -24.03 -19.71
N SER A 300 -20.52 -23.40 -18.53
CA SER A 300 -20.61 -24.06 -17.22
C SER A 300 -21.45 -23.26 -16.23
N ASP A 301 -22.40 -23.94 -15.59
CA ASP A 301 -23.25 -23.37 -14.54
C ASP A 301 -22.45 -23.03 -13.28
N GLU A 302 -21.36 -23.77 -13.01
CA GLU A 302 -20.46 -23.50 -11.89
C GLU A 302 -19.66 -22.21 -12.13
N ALA A 303 -19.17 -22.00 -13.37
CA ALA A 303 -18.50 -20.77 -13.77
C ALA A 303 -19.44 -19.56 -13.66
N LEU A 304 -20.67 -19.68 -14.19
CA LEU A 304 -21.71 -18.65 -14.10
C LEU A 304 -22.09 -18.34 -12.65
N ALA A 305 -22.24 -19.36 -11.80
CA ALA A 305 -22.59 -19.17 -10.39
C ALA A 305 -21.51 -18.40 -9.64
N HIS A 306 -20.23 -18.67 -9.94
CA HIS A 306 -19.12 -17.90 -9.38
C HIS A 306 -19.15 -16.43 -9.81
N LEU A 307 -19.32 -16.17 -11.12
CA LEU A 307 -19.37 -14.81 -11.66
C LEU A 307 -20.53 -13.99 -11.09
N LEU A 308 -21.72 -14.58 -11.00
CA LEU A 308 -22.92 -13.91 -10.50
C LEU A 308 -22.94 -13.80 -8.97
N GLY A 309 -22.35 -14.76 -8.25
CA GLY A 309 -22.20 -14.67 -6.78
C GLY A 309 -21.22 -13.60 -6.33
N ASP A 310 -20.24 -13.24 -7.18
CA ASP A 310 -19.19 -12.27 -6.88
C ASP A 310 -19.35 -10.94 -7.64
N LEU A 311 -20.59 -10.49 -7.94
CA LEU A 311 -20.81 -9.20 -8.64
C LEU A 311 -20.29 -7.96 -7.89
N GLY A 312 -19.85 -8.09 -6.63
CA GLY A 312 -19.10 -7.04 -5.93
C GLY A 312 -17.64 -6.89 -6.40
N ASN A 313 -17.13 -7.86 -7.15
CA ASN A 313 -15.80 -7.86 -7.73
C ASN A 313 -15.86 -7.32 -9.17
N PRO A 314 -14.97 -6.37 -9.53
CA PRO A 314 -15.02 -5.77 -10.85
C PRO A 314 -14.71 -6.69 -12.02
N HIS A 315 -13.82 -7.64 -11.82
CA HIS A 315 -13.48 -8.59 -12.86
C HIS A 315 -14.64 -9.58 -13.08
N ALA A 316 -15.31 -9.99 -11.99
CA ALA A 316 -16.51 -10.80 -12.04
C ALA A 316 -17.67 -10.07 -12.73
N MET A 317 -17.91 -8.79 -12.42
CA MET A 317 -18.94 -7.97 -13.05
C MET A 317 -18.77 -7.88 -14.58
N VAL A 318 -17.56 -7.60 -15.05
CA VAL A 318 -17.25 -7.52 -16.50
C VAL A 318 -17.43 -8.89 -17.16
N ALA A 319 -16.87 -9.94 -16.56
CA ALA A 319 -16.99 -11.30 -17.07
C ALA A 319 -18.44 -11.81 -17.06
N ALA A 320 -19.23 -11.49 -16.05
CA ALA A 320 -20.65 -11.86 -15.96
C ALA A 320 -21.45 -11.24 -17.10
N ARG A 321 -21.23 -9.96 -17.44
CA ARG A 321 -21.90 -9.32 -18.59
C ARG A 321 -21.56 -10.03 -19.90
N ALA A 322 -20.29 -10.38 -20.08
CA ALA A 322 -19.83 -11.10 -21.27
C ALA A 322 -20.40 -12.54 -21.32
N ALA A 323 -20.49 -13.22 -20.17
CA ALA A 323 -21.07 -14.55 -20.05
C ALA A 323 -22.58 -14.55 -20.34
N VAL A 324 -23.34 -13.60 -19.78
CA VAL A 324 -24.79 -13.45 -20.05
C VAL A 324 -25.06 -13.23 -21.52
N LYS A 325 -24.21 -12.45 -22.22
CA LYS A 325 -24.35 -12.24 -23.65
C LYS A 325 -24.16 -13.53 -24.47
N ARG A 326 -23.30 -14.44 -24.00
CA ARG A 326 -23.00 -15.73 -24.67
C ARG A 326 -23.96 -16.84 -24.29
N PHE A 327 -24.36 -16.91 -23.02
CA PHE A 327 -25.13 -17.99 -22.42
C PHE A 327 -26.36 -17.47 -21.65
N PRO A 328 -27.27 -16.72 -22.30
CA PRO A 328 -28.37 -16.02 -21.61
C PRO A 328 -29.31 -16.97 -20.84
N ASP A 329 -29.66 -18.11 -21.42
CA ASP A 329 -30.61 -19.04 -20.80
C ASP A 329 -30.01 -19.75 -19.58
N ARG A 330 -28.75 -20.21 -19.69
CA ARG A 330 -28.02 -20.77 -18.54
C ARG A 330 -27.83 -19.74 -17.44
N ALA A 331 -27.49 -18.49 -17.80
CA ALA A 331 -27.31 -17.42 -16.83
C ALA A 331 -28.61 -17.12 -16.07
N LEU A 332 -29.77 -17.17 -16.73
CA LEU A 332 -31.08 -17.00 -16.08
C LEU A 332 -31.37 -18.13 -15.08
N GLY A 333 -31.16 -19.40 -15.47
CA GLY A 333 -31.38 -20.53 -14.56
C GLY A 333 -30.41 -20.55 -13.37
N VAL A 334 -29.15 -20.16 -13.58
CA VAL A 334 -28.19 -19.99 -12.47
C VAL A 334 -28.59 -18.83 -11.57
N LEU A 335 -29.02 -17.70 -12.15
CA LEU A 335 -29.48 -16.53 -11.39
C LEU A 335 -30.68 -16.88 -10.50
N SER A 336 -31.67 -17.64 -11.02
CA SER A 336 -32.87 -18.03 -10.26
C SER A 336 -32.54 -18.86 -9.03
N ARG A 337 -31.47 -19.67 -9.09
CA ARG A 337 -30.96 -20.46 -7.97
C ARG A 337 -30.20 -19.61 -6.93
N ILE A 338 -29.23 -18.80 -7.34
CA ILE A 338 -28.36 -18.05 -6.40
C ILE A 338 -29.09 -16.88 -5.72
N VAL A 339 -30.09 -16.28 -6.37
CA VAL A 339 -30.79 -15.12 -5.81
C VAL A 339 -31.61 -15.50 -4.57
N ALA A 340 -32.08 -16.76 -4.49
CA ALA A 340 -32.77 -17.29 -3.32
C ALA A 340 -31.86 -17.45 -2.09
N GLU A 341 -30.55 -17.65 -2.31
CA GLU A 341 -29.54 -17.84 -1.26
C GLU A 341 -28.87 -16.52 -0.85
N THR A 342 -29.04 -15.46 -1.64
CA THR A 342 -28.42 -14.14 -1.40
C THR A 342 -29.34 -13.26 -0.56
N THR A 343 -28.82 -12.51 0.42
CA THR A 343 -29.61 -11.58 1.25
C THR A 343 -29.10 -10.13 1.17
N GLY A 344 -29.95 -9.17 1.53
CA GLY A 344 -29.54 -7.77 1.71
C GLY A 344 -29.06 -7.07 0.41
N PRO A 345 -28.01 -6.21 0.47
CA PRO A 345 -27.50 -5.45 -0.69
C PRO A 345 -27.08 -6.30 -1.89
N GLY A 346 -26.72 -7.57 -1.68
CA GLY A 346 -26.41 -8.51 -2.76
C GLY A 346 -27.60 -8.79 -3.69
N GLN A 347 -28.82 -8.85 -3.14
CA GLN A 347 -30.04 -9.01 -3.95
C GLN A 347 -30.28 -7.79 -4.84
N ALA A 348 -30.10 -6.57 -4.32
CA ALA A 348 -30.25 -5.34 -5.10
C ALA A 348 -29.23 -5.25 -6.25
N ARG A 349 -28.00 -5.75 -6.05
CA ARG A 349 -26.98 -5.84 -7.11
C ARG A 349 -27.35 -6.84 -8.19
N LEU A 350 -27.75 -8.07 -7.82
CA LEU A 350 -28.26 -9.08 -8.77
C LEU A 350 -29.47 -8.53 -9.54
N ALA A 351 -30.33 -7.79 -8.85
CA ALA A 351 -31.51 -7.16 -9.42
C ALA A 351 -31.20 -6.12 -10.49
N GLY A 352 -30.40 -5.13 -10.11
CA GLY A 352 -29.95 -4.11 -11.04
C GLY A 352 -29.17 -4.71 -12.21
N PHE A 353 -28.36 -5.75 -11.97
CA PHE A 353 -27.62 -6.47 -13.01
C PHE A 353 -28.54 -7.18 -14.01
N ALA A 354 -29.55 -7.92 -13.53
CA ALA A 354 -30.52 -8.62 -14.38
C ALA A 354 -31.31 -7.63 -15.26
N LYS A 355 -31.71 -6.49 -14.67
CA LYS A 355 -32.37 -5.40 -15.41
C LYS A 355 -31.42 -4.77 -16.45
N ALA A 356 -30.20 -4.42 -16.06
CA ALA A 356 -29.23 -3.76 -16.93
C ALA A 356 -28.75 -4.63 -18.11
N THR A 357 -28.81 -5.95 -17.96
CA THR A 357 -28.43 -6.91 -19.02
C THR A 357 -29.62 -7.37 -19.86
N GLY A 358 -30.85 -6.99 -19.53
CA GLY A 358 -32.07 -7.44 -20.22
C GLY A 358 -32.36 -8.93 -20.05
N LEU A 359 -31.88 -9.55 -18.96
CA LEU A 359 -32.01 -10.98 -18.70
C LEU A 359 -33.47 -11.40 -18.42
N LEU A 360 -34.30 -10.44 -18.00
CA LEU A 360 -35.71 -10.64 -17.66
C LEU A 360 -36.67 -10.43 -18.84
N GLU A 361 -36.19 -9.83 -19.93
CA GLU A 361 -37.02 -9.59 -21.12
C GLU A 361 -37.45 -10.93 -21.76
N PRO A 362 -38.56 -11.00 -22.52
CA PRO A 362 -38.91 -12.22 -23.24
C PRO A 362 -37.86 -12.55 -24.31
N GLY A 363 -37.49 -13.84 -24.47
CA GLY A 363 -36.49 -14.27 -25.44
C GLY A 363 -36.63 -15.75 -25.81
N PRO A 364 -36.13 -16.18 -26.99
CA PRO A 364 -36.22 -17.58 -27.42
C PRO A 364 -35.36 -18.46 -26.51
N GLY A 365 -35.95 -19.53 -25.96
CA GLY A 365 -35.27 -20.48 -25.05
C GLY A 365 -35.36 -20.15 -23.55
N ARG A 366 -35.96 -19.01 -23.17
CA ARG A 366 -36.06 -18.59 -21.77
C ARG A 366 -37.16 -19.33 -21.01
N ASP A 367 -36.82 -19.90 -19.86
CA ASP A 367 -37.79 -20.55 -18.97
C ASP A 367 -38.66 -19.49 -18.26
N ALA A 368 -39.96 -19.49 -18.55
CA ALA A 368 -40.92 -18.53 -17.99
C ALA A 368 -41.05 -18.63 -16.46
N ALA A 369 -40.83 -19.81 -15.87
CA ALA A 369 -40.87 -19.99 -14.42
C ALA A 369 -39.63 -19.38 -13.74
N ASP A 370 -38.45 -19.52 -14.33
CA ASP A 370 -37.24 -18.85 -13.83
C ASP A 370 -37.36 -17.32 -13.99
N GLN A 371 -37.91 -16.84 -15.10
CA GLN A 371 -38.19 -15.41 -15.29
C GLN A 371 -39.14 -14.87 -14.21
N ALA A 372 -40.26 -15.57 -13.97
CA ALA A 372 -41.25 -15.17 -12.97
C ALA A 372 -40.65 -15.19 -11.55
N ARG A 373 -39.88 -16.24 -11.21
CA ARG A 373 -39.25 -16.37 -9.89
C ARG A 373 -38.22 -15.28 -9.64
N VAL A 374 -37.38 -14.98 -10.64
CA VAL A 374 -36.45 -13.85 -10.52
C VAL A 374 -37.26 -12.56 -10.37
N ALA A 375 -38.23 -12.27 -11.24
CA ALA A 375 -39.06 -11.06 -11.16
C ALA A 375 -39.77 -10.83 -9.82
N GLU A 376 -40.31 -11.88 -9.19
CA GLU A 376 -40.93 -11.83 -7.87
C GLU A 376 -39.92 -11.46 -6.77
N LEU A 377 -38.75 -12.11 -6.78
CA LEU A 377 -37.66 -11.82 -5.83
C LEU A 377 -37.11 -10.40 -6.01
N LEU A 378 -37.12 -9.88 -7.24
CA LEU A 378 -36.75 -8.49 -7.53
C LEU A 378 -37.74 -7.49 -6.94
N ALA A 379 -39.05 -7.76 -7.06
CA ALA A 379 -40.07 -6.91 -6.46
C ALA A 379 -39.93 -6.84 -4.93
N ALA A 380 -39.54 -7.94 -4.28
CA ALA A 380 -39.31 -8.00 -2.84
C ALA A 380 -38.13 -7.11 -2.34
N THR A 381 -37.23 -6.68 -3.23
CA THR A 381 -36.12 -5.77 -2.90
C THR A 381 -36.52 -4.29 -2.87
N ARG A 382 -37.65 -3.91 -3.50
CA ARG A 382 -38.17 -2.53 -3.55
C ARG A 382 -39.40 -2.40 -2.64
N ARG A 383 -39.16 -2.43 -1.32
CA ARG A 383 -40.23 -2.54 -0.30
C ARG A 383 -41.03 -1.26 -0.08
N HIS A 384 -40.45 -0.10 -0.38
CA HIS A 384 -41.10 1.19 -0.14
C HIS A 384 -41.73 1.75 -1.42
N PRO A 385 -42.96 2.29 -1.35
CA PRO A 385 -43.60 2.96 -2.49
C PRO A 385 -42.80 4.21 -2.88
N VAL A 386 -42.73 4.50 -4.18
CA VAL A 386 -42.03 5.67 -4.71
C VAL A 386 -42.95 6.90 -4.63
N ALA A 387 -42.49 7.97 -3.98
CA ALA A 387 -43.20 9.23 -3.89
C ALA A 387 -42.77 10.24 -4.97
N ALA A 388 -43.47 11.37 -5.03
CA ALA A 388 -43.01 12.52 -5.80
C ALA A 388 -41.71 13.08 -5.20
N ALA A 389 -40.78 13.51 -6.06
CA ALA A 389 -39.52 14.09 -5.62
C ALA A 389 -39.76 15.45 -4.90
N PRO A 390 -39.09 15.71 -3.77
CA PRO A 390 -39.07 17.03 -3.14
C PRO A 390 -38.58 18.12 -4.11
N ALA A 391 -39.00 19.37 -3.87
CA ALA A 391 -38.71 20.50 -4.75
C ALA A 391 -37.21 20.66 -5.05
N VAL A 392 -36.35 20.50 -4.04
CA VAL A 392 -34.88 20.59 -4.19
C VAL A 392 -34.29 19.58 -5.18
N PHE A 393 -34.93 18.43 -5.41
CA PHE A 393 -34.48 17.45 -6.40
C PHE A 393 -35.01 17.72 -7.80
N THR A 394 -36.13 18.45 -7.91
CA THR A 394 -36.72 18.85 -9.20
C THR A 394 -36.20 20.18 -9.71
N THR A 395 -35.81 21.08 -8.78
CA THR A 395 -35.10 22.34 -9.04
C THR A 395 -33.78 22.33 -8.26
N PRO A 396 -32.71 21.71 -8.80
CA PRO A 396 -31.46 21.51 -8.07
C PRO A 396 -30.80 22.83 -7.65
N PRO A 397 -29.97 22.85 -6.59
CA PRO A 397 -29.36 24.08 -6.05
C PRO A 397 -28.56 24.90 -7.08
N TRP A 398 -28.02 24.25 -8.12
CA TRP A 398 -27.23 24.89 -9.17
C TRP A 398 -28.04 25.43 -10.36
N GLU A 399 -29.36 25.21 -10.43
CA GLU A 399 -30.16 25.49 -11.63
C GLU A 399 -30.21 26.99 -11.97
N SER A 400 -30.28 27.85 -10.97
CA SER A 400 -30.32 29.32 -11.12
C SER A 400 -29.04 29.90 -11.76
N PHE A 401 -27.91 29.18 -11.68
CA PHE A 401 -26.60 29.66 -12.15
C PHE A 401 -26.22 29.22 -13.56
N ALA A 402 -26.94 28.25 -14.14
CA ALA A 402 -26.66 27.70 -15.46
C ALA A 402 -26.79 28.71 -16.64
N ARG A 403 -27.19 29.97 -16.36
CA ARG A 403 -27.52 31.00 -17.38
C ARG A 403 -26.86 32.37 -17.19
N ILE A 404 -25.92 32.56 -16.26
CA ILE A 404 -25.28 33.87 -16.06
C ILE A 404 -24.20 34.11 -17.13
N LYS A 405 -24.38 35.14 -17.96
CA LYS A 405 -23.39 35.56 -18.98
C LYS A 405 -22.12 36.06 -18.28
N ALA A 406 -20.95 35.52 -18.65
CA ALA A 406 -19.67 36.00 -18.15
C ALA A 406 -19.51 37.52 -18.37
N GLY A 407 -19.08 38.24 -17.32
CA GLY A 407 -18.85 39.69 -17.38
C GLY A 407 -17.84 40.06 -18.47
N ALA A 408 -17.99 41.27 -19.03
CA ALA A 408 -17.15 41.77 -20.11
C ALA A 408 -15.65 41.72 -19.74
N ALA A 409 -14.80 41.30 -20.69
CA ALA A 409 -13.37 41.19 -20.49
C ALA A 409 -12.71 42.58 -20.43
N ILE A 410 -11.83 42.78 -19.45
CA ILE A 410 -11.01 43.99 -19.30
C ILE A 410 -9.58 43.61 -19.70
N ALA A 411 -9.00 44.32 -20.66
CA ALA A 411 -7.63 44.07 -21.10
C ALA A 411 -6.65 44.84 -20.18
N LEU A 412 -5.89 44.11 -19.38
CA LEU A 412 -4.86 44.65 -18.46
C LEU A 412 -3.51 43.95 -18.70
N THR A 413 -2.43 44.55 -18.22
CA THR A 413 -1.07 44.00 -18.30
C THR A 413 -0.48 43.92 -16.90
N ALA A 414 0.00 42.74 -16.51
CA ALA A 414 0.63 42.52 -15.21
C ALA A 414 1.94 43.32 -15.08
N PRO A 415 2.38 43.69 -13.86
CA PRO A 415 3.67 44.33 -13.64
C PRO A 415 4.83 43.44 -14.08
N ASP A 416 5.90 44.07 -14.54
CA ASP A 416 7.12 43.39 -15.00
C ASP A 416 8.02 43.09 -13.79
N VAL A 417 7.81 41.92 -13.18
CA VAL A 417 8.58 41.40 -12.03
C VAL A 417 9.15 40.03 -12.42
N ASP A 418 10.46 39.86 -12.29
CA ASP A 418 11.15 38.59 -12.50
C ASP A 418 12.37 38.45 -11.57
N GLU A 419 12.16 37.85 -10.40
CA GLU A 419 13.21 37.66 -9.38
C GLU A 419 13.09 36.33 -8.63
N LEU A 420 14.15 35.96 -7.90
CA LEU A 420 14.17 34.83 -6.97
C LEU A 420 14.20 35.33 -5.51
N ARG A 421 13.11 35.10 -4.77
CA ARG A 421 12.95 35.50 -3.36
C ARG A 421 12.94 34.28 -2.44
N TRP A 422 13.98 34.13 -1.62
CA TRP A 422 14.21 32.98 -0.74
C TRP A 422 13.69 33.24 0.69
N GLU A 423 13.23 32.18 1.38
CA GLU A 423 12.96 32.22 2.82
C GLU A 423 14.27 32.10 3.62
N GLU A 424 14.24 32.49 4.90
CA GLU A 424 15.40 32.40 5.79
C GLU A 424 15.95 30.96 5.87
N GLY A 425 17.23 30.78 5.55
CA GLY A 425 17.92 29.48 5.56
C GLY A 425 17.52 28.48 4.46
N GLU A 426 16.55 28.83 3.59
CA GLU A 426 16.06 27.91 2.56
C GLU A 426 17.11 27.62 1.49
N ARG A 427 17.86 28.66 1.09
CA ARG A 427 18.87 28.56 0.04
C ARG A 427 20.01 27.63 0.47
N GLU A 428 20.44 27.75 1.72
CA GLU A 428 21.46 26.91 2.36
C GLU A 428 20.97 25.46 2.47
N ALA A 429 19.74 25.26 2.96
CA ALA A 429 19.14 23.93 3.07
C ALA A 429 19.02 23.22 1.71
N TRP A 430 18.69 23.96 0.64
CA TRP A 430 18.60 23.38 -0.71
C TRP A 430 19.95 23.07 -1.32
N ARG A 431 21.00 23.84 -0.98
CA ARG A 431 22.38 23.52 -1.36
C ARG A 431 22.82 22.17 -0.75
N GLU A 432 22.26 21.80 0.40
CA GLU A 432 22.55 20.54 1.09
C GLU A 432 21.59 19.38 0.76
N ALA A 433 20.53 19.63 -0.02
CA ALA A 433 19.50 18.64 -0.36
C ALA A 433 20.04 17.58 -1.35
N VAL A 434 20.58 16.48 -0.83
CA VAL A 434 21.16 15.37 -1.60
C VAL A 434 20.43 14.06 -1.29
N ASP A 435 20.11 13.27 -2.32
CA ASP A 435 19.74 11.85 -2.15
C ASP A 435 20.96 11.07 -1.64
N GLU A 436 20.76 10.09 -0.75
CA GLU A 436 21.73 9.39 0.13
C GLU A 436 23.05 8.82 -0.48
N ASP A 437 23.40 9.10 -1.74
CA ASP A 437 24.62 8.67 -2.40
C ASP A 437 25.84 9.52 -1.99
N SER A 438 26.53 9.07 -0.93
CA SER A 438 27.70 9.76 -0.36
C SER A 438 28.88 9.95 -1.33
N TRP A 439 28.91 9.21 -2.44
CA TRP A 439 30.02 9.24 -3.40
C TRP A 439 30.01 10.48 -4.31
N LEU A 440 28.85 11.05 -4.65
CA LEU A 440 28.76 12.24 -5.54
C LEU A 440 29.36 13.52 -4.90
N ARG A 441 29.45 13.57 -3.58
CA ARG A 441 30.10 14.66 -2.84
C ARG A 441 31.62 14.55 -2.77
N SER A 442 32.19 13.42 -3.22
CA SER A 442 33.65 13.23 -3.20
C SER A 442 34.31 14.04 -4.32
N PRO A 443 35.28 14.92 -4.02
CA PRO A 443 36.03 15.65 -5.04
C PRO A 443 36.73 14.74 -6.06
N THR A 444 37.06 13.50 -5.68
CA THR A 444 37.76 12.53 -6.54
C THR A 444 36.89 11.92 -7.63
N VAL A 445 35.57 11.98 -7.50
CA VAL A 445 34.64 11.43 -8.51
C VAL A 445 34.66 12.29 -9.78
N TRP A 446 34.73 13.62 -9.61
CA TRP A 446 34.75 14.60 -10.69
C TRP A 446 36.11 14.72 -11.39
N GLN A 447 37.14 14.04 -10.86
CA GLN A 447 38.47 13.94 -11.49
C GLN A 447 38.55 12.81 -12.54
N ARG A 448 37.52 11.94 -12.66
CA ARG A 448 37.45 10.88 -13.68
C ARG A 448 37.01 11.47 -15.02
N SER A 449 37.69 11.08 -16.11
CA SER A 449 37.43 11.62 -17.45
C SER A 449 36.02 11.29 -17.95
N GLY A 450 35.25 12.30 -18.37
CA GLY A 450 34.02 12.16 -19.16
C GLY A 450 32.71 12.57 -18.46
N TYR A 451 32.69 12.83 -17.14
CA TYR A 451 31.45 13.20 -16.42
C TYR A 451 31.08 14.70 -16.49
N THR A 452 32.01 15.56 -16.92
CA THR A 452 31.84 17.02 -16.98
C THR A 452 31.40 17.52 -18.37
N GLU A 453 31.02 16.62 -19.28
CA GLU A 453 30.56 16.98 -20.63
C GLU A 453 29.03 17.01 -20.72
N PRO A 454 28.42 17.98 -21.44
CA PRO A 454 26.95 18.11 -21.55
C PRO A 454 26.20 16.85 -22.03
N GLY A 455 26.87 15.98 -22.79
CA GLY A 455 26.27 14.72 -23.27
C GLY A 455 26.20 13.59 -22.23
N ASN A 456 26.87 13.76 -21.08
CA ASN A 456 26.94 12.75 -20.03
C ASN A 456 25.67 12.76 -19.16
N TYR A 457 25.24 11.59 -18.70
CA TYR A 457 24.07 11.46 -17.82
C TYR A 457 24.30 12.02 -16.40
N LEU A 458 25.55 12.34 -16.02
CA LEU A 458 25.94 12.95 -14.74
C LEU A 458 26.27 14.45 -14.82
N PHE A 459 26.05 15.10 -15.98
CA PHE A 459 26.46 16.49 -16.17
C PHE A 459 25.73 17.46 -15.23
N VAL A 460 24.44 17.23 -14.98
CA VAL A 460 23.63 18.08 -14.09
C VAL A 460 24.07 17.92 -12.63
N GLU A 461 24.45 16.70 -12.24
CA GLU A 461 25.00 16.37 -10.93
C GLU A 461 26.38 17.02 -10.74
N TYR A 462 27.19 17.09 -11.78
CA TYR A 462 28.45 17.84 -11.78
C TYR A 462 28.20 19.35 -11.55
N LEU A 463 27.24 19.97 -12.25
CA LEU A 463 26.93 21.38 -12.05
C LEU A 463 26.40 21.67 -10.63
N ALA A 464 25.69 20.72 -10.03
CA ALA A 464 25.14 20.83 -8.68
C ALA A 464 26.21 20.61 -7.60
N PHE A 465 27.03 19.55 -7.69
CA PHE A 465 27.90 19.07 -6.60
C PHE A 465 29.40 19.08 -6.90
N GLY A 466 29.79 19.35 -8.15
CA GLY A 466 31.18 19.38 -8.59
C GLY A 466 31.97 20.58 -8.03
N PRO A 467 33.30 20.59 -8.28
CA PRO A 467 34.19 21.69 -7.89
C PRO A 467 33.67 23.05 -8.37
N GLU A 468 33.73 24.05 -7.49
CA GLU A 468 33.03 25.34 -7.69
C GLU A 468 33.49 26.13 -8.89
N GLU A 469 34.79 26.20 -9.13
CA GLU A 469 35.35 26.92 -10.26
C GLU A 469 34.92 26.31 -11.60
N GLY A 470 34.99 24.99 -11.74
CA GLY A 470 34.60 24.29 -12.96
C GLY A 470 33.10 24.36 -13.23
N ALA A 471 32.27 24.04 -12.21
CA ALA A 471 30.82 24.06 -12.35
C ALA A 471 30.29 25.46 -12.72
N ARG A 472 30.90 26.53 -12.18
CA ARG A 472 30.53 27.92 -12.50
C ARG A 472 30.86 28.31 -13.94
N ILE A 473 31.95 27.80 -14.51
CA ILE A 473 32.33 28.03 -15.90
C ILE A 473 31.38 27.27 -16.84
N ASP A 474 31.07 26.03 -16.49
CA ASP A 474 30.34 25.11 -17.36
C ASP A 474 28.82 25.23 -17.28
N VAL A 475 28.27 25.95 -16.29
CA VAL A 475 26.81 26.10 -16.12
C VAL A 475 26.12 26.65 -17.37
N GLY A 476 26.79 27.55 -18.12
CA GLY A 476 26.26 28.11 -19.36
C GLY A 476 26.17 27.12 -20.52
N LYS A 477 26.76 25.92 -20.39
CA LYS A 477 26.69 24.83 -21.38
C LYS A 477 25.45 23.97 -21.20
N TRP A 478 24.70 24.13 -20.10
CA TRP A 478 23.49 23.36 -19.87
C TRP A 478 22.33 23.91 -20.70
N ASP A 479 21.67 23.02 -21.45
CA ASP A 479 20.53 23.32 -22.33
C ASP A 479 19.16 23.17 -21.64
N GLY A 480 19.15 22.84 -20.35
CA GLY A 480 17.93 22.60 -19.58
C GLY A 480 17.40 21.17 -19.66
N GLU A 481 18.07 20.22 -20.33
CA GLU A 481 17.65 18.82 -20.35
C GLU A 481 18.10 18.04 -19.11
N VAL A 482 17.27 17.06 -18.69
CA VAL A 482 17.52 16.19 -17.54
C VAL A 482 17.11 14.75 -17.85
N ARG A 483 18.08 13.83 -17.79
CA ARG A 483 17.88 12.39 -18.01
C ARG A 483 17.47 11.66 -16.74
N ASN A 484 18.38 11.56 -15.76
CA ASN A 484 18.20 10.75 -14.55
C ASN A 484 18.33 11.55 -13.23
N SER A 485 18.41 12.88 -13.28
CA SER A 485 18.66 13.69 -12.08
C SER A 485 17.45 13.82 -11.17
N SER A 486 17.72 13.75 -9.87
CA SER A 486 16.68 13.79 -8.85
C SER A 486 16.18 15.20 -8.57
N PRO A 487 15.01 15.35 -7.91
CA PRO A 487 14.55 16.66 -7.47
C PRO A 487 15.55 17.40 -6.57
N GLY A 488 16.30 16.68 -5.72
CA GLY A 488 17.35 17.26 -4.87
C GLY A 488 18.44 17.94 -5.68
N THR A 489 18.91 17.30 -6.76
CA THR A 489 19.91 17.86 -7.66
C THR A 489 19.47 19.19 -8.27
N ILE A 490 18.20 19.32 -8.66
CA ILE A 490 17.68 20.55 -9.26
C ILE A 490 17.55 21.68 -8.22
N LEU A 491 17.15 21.36 -6.98
CA LEU A 491 17.12 22.32 -5.87
C LEU A 491 18.53 22.87 -5.59
N ALA A 492 19.53 22.00 -5.52
CA ALA A 492 20.93 22.37 -5.31
C ALA A 492 21.51 23.19 -6.47
N LEU A 493 21.16 22.85 -7.71
CA LEU A 493 21.55 23.60 -8.89
C LEU A 493 21.01 25.04 -8.86
N LEU A 494 19.71 25.22 -8.56
CA LEU A 494 19.08 26.54 -8.48
C LEU A 494 19.63 27.36 -7.30
N SER A 495 19.82 26.74 -6.12
CA SER A 495 20.36 27.46 -4.96
C SER A 495 21.81 27.92 -5.18
N ARG A 496 22.59 27.13 -5.94
CA ARG A 496 23.98 27.43 -6.27
C ARG A 496 24.12 28.51 -7.34
N HIS A 497 23.42 28.38 -8.47
CA HIS A 497 23.63 29.23 -9.65
C HIS A 497 22.57 30.33 -9.85
N GLY A 498 21.47 30.30 -9.08
CA GLY A 498 20.46 31.36 -9.04
C GLY A 498 19.88 31.70 -10.41
N GLU A 499 19.88 32.98 -10.76
CA GLU A 499 19.31 33.51 -12.00
C GLU A 499 19.91 32.89 -13.28
N ALA A 500 21.17 32.47 -13.24
CA ALA A 500 21.86 31.89 -14.42
C ALA A 500 21.18 30.62 -14.96
N VAL A 501 20.41 29.92 -14.12
CA VAL A 501 19.70 28.68 -14.47
C VAL A 501 18.18 28.79 -14.35
N ALA A 502 17.66 29.94 -13.88
CA ALA A 502 16.27 30.11 -13.47
C ALA A 502 15.27 29.82 -14.60
N SER A 503 15.53 30.31 -15.81
CA SER A 503 14.67 30.10 -16.98
C SER A 503 14.58 28.62 -17.39
N HIS A 504 15.71 27.91 -17.41
CA HIS A 504 15.77 26.47 -17.70
C HIS A 504 15.05 25.66 -16.60
N VAL A 505 15.24 26.01 -15.33
CA VAL A 505 14.55 25.36 -14.21
C VAL A 505 13.04 25.58 -14.27
N LEU A 506 12.58 26.80 -14.56
CA LEU A 506 11.15 27.09 -14.71
C LEU A 506 10.52 26.31 -15.88
N ALA A 507 11.26 26.11 -16.98
CA ALA A 507 10.83 25.25 -18.08
C ALA A 507 10.71 23.77 -17.69
N LEU A 508 11.61 23.28 -16.82
CA LEU A 508 11.54 21.92 -16.26
C LEU A 508 10.33 21.74 -15.34
N VAL A 509 10.05 22.74 -14.49
CA VAL A 509 8.90 22.77 -13.58
C VAL A 509 7.58 22.64 -14.35
N LYS A 510 7.45 23.34 -15.49
CA LYS A 510 6.28 23.25 -16.37
C LYS A 510 6.07 21.83 -16.91
N LYS A 511 7.14 21.09 -17.17
CA LYS A 511 7.11 19.76 -17.81
C LYS A 511 6.98 18.59 -16.83
N LYS A 512 7.59 18.66 -15.65
CA LYS A 512 7.72 17.50 -14.74
C LYS A 512 7.18 17.79 -13.32
N PRO A 513 6.15 17.05 -12.86
CA PRO A 513 5.59 17.18 -11.51
C PRO A 513 6.58 17.04 -10.35
N SER A 514 7.64 16.25 -10.53
CA SER A 514 8.64 15.98 -9.50
C SER A 514 9.44 17.22 -9.08
N TYR A 515 9.47 18.27 -9.90
CA TYR A 515 10.26 19.47 -9.65
C TYR A 515 9.47 20.66 -9.11
N ARG A 516 8.16 20.53 -8.87
CA ARG A 516 7.28 21.65 -8.49
C ARG A 516 7.74 22.47 -7.28
N LYS A 517 8.40 21.83 -6.29
CA LYS A 517 8.98 22.52 -5.13
C LYS A 517 9.95 23.64 -5.52
N THR A 518 10.65 23.49 -6.66
CA THR A 518 11.60 24.51 -7.15
C THR A 518 10.92 25.81 -7.60
N LEU A 519 9.57 25.84 -7.73
CA LEU A 519 8.83 27.07 -8.05
C LEU A 519 8.79 28.07 -6.89
N LEU A 520 8.90 27.61 -5.64
CA LEU A 520 8.71 28.43 -4.42
C LEU A 520 9.44 29.78 -4.41
N PRO A 521 10.72 29.89 -4.81
CA PRO A 521 11.42 31.17 -4.82
C PRO A 521 11.09 32.08 -6.02
N PHE A 522 10.44 31.61 -7.08
CA PHE A 522 10.18 32.43 -8.27
C PHE A 522 9.06 33.43 -8.02
N VAL A 523 9.30 34.71 -8.31
CA VAL A 523 8.28 35.77 -8.28
C VAL A 523 8.19 36.40 -9.67
N ASN A 524 7.28 35.88 -10.49
CA ASN A 524 6.95 36.41 -11.81
C ASN A 524 5.56 35.92 -12.28
N VAL A 525 5.06 36.48 -13.38
CA VAL A 525 3.72 36.16 -13.92
C VAL A 525 3.56 34.68 -14.28
N ASP A 526 4.62 34.03 -14.77
CA ASP A 526 4.59 32.61 -15.13
C ASP A 526 4.48 31.72 -13.90
N ALA A 527 5.18 32.06 -12.82
CA ALA A 527 5.09 31.37 -11.54
C ALA A 527 3.71 31.56 -10.90
N ALA A 528 3.15 32.78 -10.93
CA ALA A 528 1.81 33.07 -10.44
C ALA A 528 0.75 32.26 -11.21
N ARG A 529 0.83 32.20 -12.54
CA ARG A 529 -0.08 31.41 -13.38
C ARG A 529 0.04 29.91 -13.12
N LEU A 530 1.26 29.41 -12.94
CA LEU A 530 1.49 28.00 -12.59
C LEU A 530 0.91 27.69 -11.20
N ALA A 531 1.16 28.54 -10.22
CA ALA A 531 0.65 28.38 -8.86
C ALA A 531 -0.89 28.40 -8.83
N ALA A 532 -1.53 29.36 -9.52
CA ALA A 532 -2.98 29.45 -9.64
C ALA A 532 -3.58 28.20 -10.33
N ASP A 533 -2.97 27.76 -11.44
CA ASP A 533 -3.46 26.56 -12.13
C ASP A 533 -3.23 25.28 -11.31
N TRP A 534 -2.13 25.19 -10.55
CA TRP A 534 -1.89 24.08 -9.63
C TRP A 534 -2.87 24.08 -8.45
N ALA A 535 -3.20 25.26 -7.89
CA ALA A 535 -4.26 25.43 -6.89
C ALA A 535 -5.61 24.85 -7.36
N ALA A 536 -5.86 24.91 -8.67
CA ALA A 536 -7.08 24.41 -9.30
C ALA A 536 -6.93 22.99 -9.91
N ARG A 537 -5.89 22.21 -9.57
CA ARG A 537 -5.61 20.84 -10.06
C ARG A 537 -5.73 19.81 -8.93
N SER A 538 -5.02 18.68 -9.03
CA SER A 538 -4.96 17.59 -8.05
C SER A 538 -4.57 18.08 -6.66
N ARG A 539 -4.88 17.33 -5.61
CA ARG A 539 -4.51 17.68 -4.22
C ARG A 539 -3.03 18.06 -4.02
N THR A 540 -2.11 17.26 -4.55
CA THR A 540 -0.66 17.53 -4.40
C THR A 540 -0.23 18.77 -5.18
N ASP A 541 -0.82 18.99 -6.36
CA ASP A 541 -0.65 20.24 -7.11
C ASP A 541 -1.17 21.42 -6.28
N ARG A 542 -2.37 21.27 -5.73
CA ARG A 542 -3.08 22.32 -5.01
C ARG A 542 -2.33 22.79 -3.79
N ALA A 543 -1.83 21.86 -2.97
CA ALA A 543 -1.00 22.20 -1.81
C ALA A 543 0.24 23.01 -2.19
N MET A 544 0.90 22.66 -3.29
CA MET A 544 2.07 23.40 -3.77
C MET A 544 1.70 24.78 -4.34
N GLY A 545 0.60 24.86 -5.10
CA GLY A 545 0.08 26.11 -5.63
C GLY A 545 -0.32 27.09 -4.53
N ARG A 546 -1.12 26.63 -3.56
CA ARG A 546 -1.52 27.43 -2.37
C ARG A 546 -0.31 27.87 -1.56
N ARG A 547 0.65 26.99 -1.29
CA ARG A 547 1.90 27.37 -0.59
C ARG A 547 2.65 28.51 -1.27
N TRP A 548 2.69 28.53 -2.61
CA TRP A 548 3.29 29.65 -3.34
C TRP A 548 2.42 30.92 -3.25
N LEU A 549 1.09 30.79 -3.40
CA LEU A 549 0.15 31.91 -3.26
C LEU A 549 0.25 32.56 -1.87
N ASP A 550 0.29 31.76 -0.81
CA ASP A 550 0.39 32.23 0.58
C ASP A 550 1.73 32.93 0.84
N ARG A 551 2.83 32.36 0.34
CA ARG A 551 4.19 32.93 0.47
C ARG A 551 4.31 34.28 -0.23
N HIS A 552 3.66 34.46 -1.38
CA HIS A 552 3.77 35.65 -2.22
C HIS A 552 2.45 36.39 -2.38
N ALA A 553 1.60 36.41 -1.34
CA ALA A 553 0.19 36.83 -1.43
C ALA A 553 -0.05 38.17 -2.15
N ALA A 554 0.72 39.21 -1.81
CA ALA A 554 0.59 40.54 -2.43
C ALA A 554 0.99 40.54 -3.92
N ASP A 555 2.12 39.89 -4.26
CA ASP A 555 2.59 39.77 -5.64
C ASP A 555 1.64 38.88 -6.46
N ALA A 556 1.19 37.77 -5.88
CA ALA A 556 0.22 36.87 -6.49
C ALA A 556 -1.08 37.59 -6.85
N ALA A 557 -1.65 38.38 -5.92
CA ALA A 557 -2.83 39.18 -6.20
C ALA A 557 -2.58 40.18 -7.34
N SER A 558 -1.48 40.93 -7.27
CA SER A 558 -1.10 41.91 -8.30
C SER A 558 -0.91 41.28 -9.69
N LEU A 559 -0.24 40.12 -9.76
CA LEU A 559 0.07 39.42 -11.01
C LEU A 559 -1.14 38.70 -11.62
N LEU A 560 -2.11 38.26 -10.81
CA LEU A 560 -3.26 37.47 -11.26
C LEU A 560 -4.53 38.29 -11.58
N VAL A 561 -4.66 39.52 -11.07
CA VAL A 561 -5.81 40.39 -11.37
C VAL A 561 -6.05 40.53 -12.89
N PRO A 562 -5.04 40.79 -13.75
CA PRO A 562 -5.24 40.87 -15.20
C PRO A 562 -5.87 39.62 -15.83
N ASP A 563 -5.50 38.43 -15.36
CA ASP A 563 -6.08 37.17 -15.84
C ASP A 563 -7.51 36.98 -15.31
N ALA A 564 -7.78 37.37 -14.06
CA ALA A 564 -9.10 37.24 -13.40
C ALA A 564 -10.19 38.13 -14.04
N VAL A 565 -9.83 39.30 -14.57
CA VAL A 565 -10.79 40.19 -15.26
C VAL A 565 -10.73 40.05 -16.79
N GLY A 566 -9.86 39.17 -17.29
CA GLY A 566 -9.61 38.96 -18.70
C GLY A 566 -10.71 38.18 -19.43
N LYS A 567 -10.34 37.60 -20.59
CA LYS A 567 -11.26 36.82 -21.41
C LYS A 567 -11.78 35.59 -20.65
N PRO A 568 -13.07 35.23 -20.79
CA PRO A 568 -13.59 33.98 -20.24
C PRO A 568 -12.77 32.76 -20.72
N GLY A 569 -12.38 31.89 -19.79
CA GLY A 569 -11.57 30.71 -20.07
C GLY A 569 -10.88 30.18 -18.82
N ARG A 570 -10.06 29.13 -18.99
CA ARG A 570 -9.30 28.50 -17.89
C ARG A 570 -8.40 29.50 -17.14
N PRO A 571 -7.62 30.40 -17.79
CA PRO A 571 -6.78 31.37 -17.07
C PRO A 571 -7.58 32.26 -16.11
N ARG A 572 -8.75 32.74 -16.55
CA ARG A 572 -9.65 33.53 -15.72
C ARG A 572 -10.17 32.74 -14.52
N GLN A 573 -10.64 31.52 -14.74
CA GLN A 573 -11.17 30.66 -13.67
C GLN A 573 -10.14 30.39 -12.57
N VAL A 574 -8.91 30.03 -12.94
CA VAL A 574 -7.86 29.73 -11.96
C VAL A 574 -7.36 30.98 -11.24
N ALA A 575 -7.32 32.12 -11.91
CA ALA A 575 -6.98 33.40 -11.29
C ALA A 575 -8.07 33.85 -10.30
N GLU A 576 -9.35 33.78 -10.68
CA GLU A 576 -10.47 34.07 -9.77
C GLU A 576 -10.49 33.13 -8.55
N GLU A 577 -10.10 31.87 -8.71
CA GLU A 577 -9.97 30.91 -7.60
C GLU A 577 -8.79 31.24 -6.69
N ALA A 578 -7.63 31.57 -7.26
CA ALA A 578 -6.45 32.00 -6.51
C ALA A 578 -6.70 33.29 -5.72
N LEU A 579 -7.35 34.31 -6.33
CA LEU A 579 -7.69 35.55 -5.64
C LEU A 579 -8.68 35.33 -4.49
N ARG A 580 -9.59 34.38 -4.62
CA ARG A 580 -10.53 34.02 -3.54
C ARG A 580 -9.84 33.34 -2.37
N HIS A 581 -8.93 32.40 -2.66
CA HIS A 581 -8.07 31.78 -1.65
C HIS A 581 -7.30 32.86 -0.87
N LEU A 582 -6.70 33.84 -1.56
CA LEU A 582 -6.03 34.96 -0.89
C LEU A 582 -6.99 35.83 -0.06
N ALA A 583 -8.21 36.03 -0.53
CA ALA A 583 -9.23 36.82 0.16
C ALA A 583 -9.80 36.14 1.42
N GLU A 584 -9.64 34.81 1.58
CA GLU A 584 -9.99 34.10 2.82
C GLU A 584 -9.14 34.57 4.00
N THR A 585 -7.88 34.98 3.74
CA THR A 585 -6.96 35.51 4.76
C THR A 585 -6.95 37.04 4.79
N ASP A 586 -6.83 37.69 3.63
CA ASP A 586 -6.75 39.16 3.53
C ASP A 586 -7.50 39.67 2.29
N ARG A 587 -8.80 39.87 2.46
CA ARG A 587 -9.67 40.41 1.41
C ARG A 587 -9.29 41.84 0.99
N GLU A 588 -8.87 42.68 1.94
CA GLU A 588 -8.53 44.07 1.65
C GLU A 588 -7.28 44.17 0.75
N MET A 589 -6.28 43.31 0.96
CA MET A 589 -5.10 43.22 0.10
C MET A 589 -5.47 42.89 -1.34
N VAL A 590 -6.35 41.92 -1.57
CA VAL A 590 -6.80 41.53 -2.92
C VAL A 590 -7.54 42.68 -3.61
N LEU A 591 -8.44 43.35 -2.89
CA LEU A 591 -9.19 44.50 -3.43
C LEU A 591 -8.27 45.69 -3.71
N LYS A 592 -7.26 45.94 -2.88
CA LYS A 592 -6.24 46.98 -3.10
C LYS A 592 -5.38 46.69 -4.33
N ALA A 593 -4.98 45.43 -4.53
CA ALA A 593 -4.26 45.01 -5.74
C ALA A 593 -5.12 45.21 -7.00
N ALA A 594 -6.42 44.89 -6.93
CA ALA A 594 -7.34 45.14 -8.04
C ALA A 594 -7.58 46.63 -8.30
N ALA A 595 -7.68 47.45 -7.25
CA ALA A 595 -7.85 48.91 -7.35
C ALA A 595 -6.66 49.61 -8.01
N ALA A 596 -5.44 49.06 -7.89
CA ALA A 596 -4.26 49.57 -8.60
C ALA A 596 -4.40 49.51 -10.14
N TYR A 597 -5.26 48.62 -10.67
CA TYR A 597 -5.62 48.54 -12.09
C TYR A 597 -6.85 49.38 -12.48
N GLY A 598 -7.48 50.07 -11.52
CA GLY A 598 -8.62 50.96 -11.72
C GLY A 598 -9.96 50.40 -11.20
N GLY A 599 -10.94 51.29 -11.03
CA GLY A 599 -12.26 50.98 -10.46
C GLY A 599 -13.01 49.82 -11.13
N PRO A 600 -13.03 49.69 -12.48
CA PRO A 600 -13.68 48.56 -13.14
C PRO A 600 -13.08 47.19 -12.79
N ALA A 601 -11.75 47.13 -12.58
CA ALA A 601 -11.08 45.88 -12.20
C ALA A 601 -11.41 45.51 -10.74
N ALA A 602 -11.39 46.49 -9.83
CA ALA A 602 -11.80 46.30 -8.44
C ALA A 602 -13.23 45.77 -8.32
N ALA A 603 -14.19 46.38 -9.02
CA ALA A 603 -15.59 45.95 -9.00
C ALA A 603 -15.78 44.54 -9.59
N ALA A 604 -15.04 44.18 -10.64
CA ALA A 604 -15.11 42.84 -11.23
C ALA A 604 -14.53 41.76 -10.31
N VAL A 605 -13.42 42.05 -9.62
CA VAL A 605 -12.84 41.15 -8.62
C VAL A 605 -13.76 41.01 -7.42
N GLU A 606 -14.28 42.12 -6.88
CA GLU A 606 -15.23 42.11 -5.76
C GLU A 606 -16.48 41.26 -6.05
N ALA A 607 -17.10 41.42 -7.22
CA ALA A 607 -18.23 40.60 -7.64
C ALA A 607 -17.88 39.10 -7.76
N SER A 608 -16.64 38.75 -8.12
CA SER A 608 -16.17 37.37 -8.16
C SER A 608 -15.93 36.76 -6.77
N LEU A 609 -15.57 37.60 -5.80
CA LEU A 609 -15.43 37.21 -4.40
C LEU A 609 -16.81 36.98 -3.74
N ASP A 610 -17.83 37.74 -4.14
CA ASP A 610 -19.19 37.68 -3.57
C ASP A 610 -20.13 36.67 -4.26
N ALA A 611 -19.61 35.85 -5.18
CA ALA A 611 -20.41 34.87 -5.90
C ALA A 611 -20.99 33.78 -4.96
N ASP A 612 -22.27 33.44 -5.16
CA ASP A 612 -23.03 32.49 -4.34
C ASP A 612 -22.32 31.13 -4.19
N PRO A 613 -22.23 30.55 -2.98
CA PRO A 613 -21.59 29.26 -2.74
C PRO A 613 -22.31 28.06 -3.37
N LEU A 614 -23.59 28.18 -3.76
CA LEU A 614 -24.35 27.16 -4.49
C LEU A 614 -24.05 27.14 -5.99
N ASP A 615 -23.38 28.16 -6.53
CA ASP A 615 -22.87 28.13 -7.90
C ASP A 615 -21.71 27.12 -7.99
N PRO A 616 -21.87 26.00 -8.72
CA PRO A 616 -20.81 25.02 -8.85
C PRO A 616 -19.64 25.54 -9.71
N ARG A 617 -19.81 26.64 -10.44
CA ARG A 617 -18.81 27.31 -11.29
C ARG A 617 -18.18 26.37 -12.32
N VAL A 618 -18.97 25.39 -12.76
CA VAL A 618 -18.62 24.47 -13.84
C VAL A 618 -19.33 24.87 -15.13
N ALA A 619 -18.66 24.72 -16.26
CA ALA A 619 -19.27 24.98 -17.56
C ALA A 619 -20.47 24.05 -17.84
N ARG A 620 -20.47 22.85 -17.24
CA ARG A 620 -21.54 21.86 -17.37
C ARG A 620 -21.61 20.99 -16.11
N ILE A 621 -22.83 20.76 -15.63
CA ILE A 621 -23.10 19.83 -14.54
C ILE A 621 -22.73 18.40 -14.99
N PRO A 622 -21.87 17.69 -14.25
CA PRO A 622 -21.49 16.33 -14.56
C PRO A 622 -22.69 15.39 -14.42
N LYS A 623 -22.74 14.36 -15.27
CA LYS A 623 -23.74 13.30 -15.15
C LYS A 623 -23.13 12.09 -14.47
N ALA A 624 -23.93 11.38 -13.68
CA ALA A 624 -23.54 10.10 -13.10
C ALA A 624 -23.01 9.13 -14.20
N PRO A 625 -21.88 8.46 -13.96
CA PRO A 625 -21.35 7.48 -14.90
C PRO A 625 -22.28 6.27 -15.01
N ALA A 626 -22.23 5.56 -16.15
CA ALA A 626 -23.14 4.44 -16.42
C ALA A 626 -23.06 3.28 -15.41
N TRP A 627 -21.97 3.18 -14.66
CA TRP A 627 -21.82 2.18 -13.60
C TRP A 627 -22.63 2.53 -12.33
N ALA A 628 -22.92 3.81 -12.09
CA ALA A 628 -23.66 4.30 -10.92
C ALA A 628 -25.16 4.38 -11.21
N ASP A 629 -25.75 3.27 -11.68
CA ASP A 629 -27.18 3.19 -12.00
C ASP A 629 -28.02 3.09 -10.69
N PRO A 630 -29.00 3.99 -10.45
CA PRO A 630 -29.98 3.86 -9.38
C PRO A 630 -30.62 2.47 -9.23
N ALA A 631 -30.77 1.73 -10.34
CA ALA A 631 -31.32 0.38 -10.33
C ALA A 631 -30.46 -0.63 -9.55
N MET A 632 -29.15 -0.39 -9.44
CA MET A 632 -28.17 -1.24 -8.74
C MET A 632 -27.93 -0.82 -7.28
N LEU A 633 -28.60 0.24 -6.81
CA LEU A 633 -28.44 0.82 -5.48
C LEU A 633 -29.70 0.61 -4.61
N PRO A 634 -29.56 0.56 -3.27
CA PRO A 634 -30.70 0.48 -2.37
C PRO A 634 -31.64 1.69 -2.52
N GLN A 635 -32.90 1.55 -2.12
CA GLN A 635 -33.85 2.68 -2.13
C GLN A 635 -33.40 3.76 -1.16
N LEU A 636 -33.22 4.99 -1.67
CA LEU A 636 -33.07 6.18 -0.84
C LEU A 636 -34.44 6.61 -0.33
N LEU A 637 -34.59 6.72 0.99
CA LEU A 637 -35.88 7.03 1.60
C LEU A 637 -35.98 8.53 1.91
N SER A 638 -37.20 9.07 1.83
CA SER A 638 -37.49 10.41 2.33
C SER A 638 -37.40 10.44 3.85
N VAL A 639 -37.25 11.64 4.42
CA VAL A 639 -37.43 11.85 5.87
C VAL A 639 -38.75 11.18 6.32
N GLY A 640 -38.70 10.44 7.43
CA GLY A 640 -39.84 9.66 7.96
C GLY A 640 -39.91 8.19 7.50
N ARG A 641 -39.09 7.76 6.52
CA ARG A 641 -38.92 6.34 6.09
C ARG A 641 -40.15 5.64 5.51
N GLU A 642 -41.20 6.39 5.18
CA GLU A 642 -42.43 5.82 4.61
C GLU A 642 -42.34 5.61 3.10
N THR A 643 -41.65 6.51 2.38
CA THR A 643 -41.58 6.49 0.92
C THR A 643 -40.15 6.55 0.40
N ALA A 644 -39.93 5.98 -0.78
CA ALA A 644 -38.66 6.07 -1.50
C ALA A 644 -38.65 7.26 -2.46
N LEU A 645 -37.50 7.90 -2.60
CA LEU A 645 -37.24 8.90 -3.62
C LEU A 645 -37.15 8.24 -5.00
N PRO A 646 -37.60 8.91 -6.07
CA PRO A 646 -37.52 8.37 -7.43
C PRO A 646 -36.07 8.36 -7.94
N ASP A 647 -35.78 7.50 -8.92
CA ASP A 647 -34.44 7.37 -9.52
C ASP A 647 -33.85 8.71 -10.02
N GLU A 648 -34.70 9.64 -10.47
CA GLU A 648 -34.25 10.97 -10.94
C GLU A 648 -33.74 11.86 -9.79
N ALA A 649 -34.33 11.75 -8.60
CA ALA A 649 -33.83 12.42 -7.40
C ALA A 649 -32.45 11.86 -7.01
N LEU A 650 -32.27 10.53 -7.11
CA LEU A 650 -30.97 9.92 -6.87
C LEU A 650 -29.92 10.36 -7.92
N ARG A 651 -30.27 10.47 -9.20
CA ARG A 651 -29.36 11.03 -10.23
C ARG A 651 -28.92 12.46 -9.92
N THR A 652 -29.82 13.26 -9.37
CA THR A 652 -29.52 14.63 -8.91
C THR A 652 -28.53 14.59 -7.75
N LEU A 653 -28.76 13.76 -6.72
CA LEU A 653 -27.81 13.56 -5.62
C LEU A 653 -26.44 13.10 -6.11
N LEU A 654 -26.37 12.12 -7.02
CA LEU A 654 -25.10 11.64 -7.59
C LEU A 654 -24.36 12.76 -8.34
N SER A 655 -25.07 13.65 -9.04
CA SER A 655 -24.46 14.80 -9.72
C SER A 655 -23.88 15.80 -8.71
N ALA A 656 -24.57 16.03 -7.60
CA ALA A 656 -24.05 16.85 -6.49
C ALA A 656 -22.80 16.22 -5.84
N LEU A 657 -22.78 14.90 -5.66
CA LEU A 657 -21.62 14.19 -5.10
C LEU A 657 -20.41 14.18 -6.05
N ILE A 658 -20.61 14.25 -7.36
CA ILE A 658 -19.51 14.43 -8.33
C ILE A 658 -18.94 15.85 -8.25
N LEU A 659 -19.76 16.85 -7.91
CA LEU A 659 -19.33 18.22 -7.67
C LEU A 659 -18.62 18.39 -6.32
N ASP A 660 -18.83 17.47 -5.37
CA ASP A 660 -18.27 17.52 -4.02
C ASP A 660 -16.80 17.07 -3.97
N ASP A 661 -15.88 18.02 -3.90
CA ASP A 661 -14.46 17.75 -3.68
C ASP A 661 -14.14 17.80 -2.18
N PRO A 662 -13.36 16.88 -1.61
CA PRO A 662 -13.05 16.90 -0.18
C PRO A 662 -12.35 18.15 0.33
N GLU A 663 -11.64 18.88 -0.52
CA GLU A 663 -10.99 20.15 -0.18
C GLU A 663 -11.83 21.36 -0.57
N ARG A 664 -12.89 21.15 -1.38
CA ARG A 664 -13.90 22.15 -1.72
C ARG A 664 -15.29 21.52 -1.64
N PRO A 665 -15.83 21.35 -0.42
CA PRO A 665 -17.14 20.75 -0.22
C PRO A 665 -18.21 21.54 -0.97
N TYR A 666 -19.06 20.87 -1.73
CA TYR A 666 -20.16 21.53 -2.43
C TYR A 666 -21.38 21.63 -1.51
N PRO A 667 -21.84 22.83 -1.13
CA PRO A 667 -22.93 22.98 -0.14
C PRO A 667 -24.27 22.43 -0.62
N GLY A 668 -24.48 22.32 -1.94
CA GLY A 668 -25.71 21.72 -2.49
C GLY A 668 -25.93 20.26 -2.08
N VAL A 669 -24.88 19.54 -1.67
CA VAL A 669 -25.02 18.19 -1.10
C VAL A 669 -25.80 18.21 0.22
N GLU A 670 -25.56 19.19 1.09
CA GLU A 670 -26.24 19.30 2.39
C GLU A 670 -27.72 19.63 2.23
N VAL A 671 -28.05 20.50 1.27
CA VAL A 671 -29.44 20.85 0.95
C VAL A 671 -30.21 19.61 0.46
N LEU A 672 -29.61 18.76 -0.37
CA LEU A 672 -30.24 17.53 -0.86
C LEU A 672 -30.32 16.45 0.24
N ALA A 673 -29.27 16.32 1.05
CA ALA A 673 -29.21 15.32 2.13
C ALA A 673 -30.25 15.58 3.23
N ALA A 674 -30.61 16.84 3.49
CA ALA A 674 -31.62 17.21 4.49
C ALA A 674 -33.03 16.61 4.21
N GLU A 675 -33.33 16.28 2.94
CA GLU A 675 -34.60 15.67 2.52
C GLU A 675 -34.55 14.12 2.53
N CYS A 676 -33.42 13.52 2.94
CA CYS A 676 -33.19 12.08 2.94
C CYS A 676 -33.18 11.52 4.37
N ASP A 677 -33.64 10.28 4.55
CA ASP A 677 -33.45 9.56 5.81
C ASP A 677 -31.96 9.21 6.01
N PRO A 678 -31.34 9.59 7.15
CA PRO A 678 -29.90 9.40 7.38
C PRO A 678 -29.43 7.94 7.28
N ALA A 679 -30.22 6.98 7.77
CA ALA A 679 -29.85 5.56 7.74
C ALA A 679 -29.89 4.99 6.32
N SER A 680 -30.92 5.35 5.53
CA SER A 680 -31.00 4.99 4.11
C SER A 680 -29.85 5.62 3.29
N LEU A 681 -29.47 6.85 3.63
CA LEU A 681 -28.37 7.57 2.98
C LEU A 681 -27.01 6.93 3.28
N ALA A 682 -26.76 6.51 4.53
CA ALA A 682 -25.56 5.77 4.91
C ALA A 682 -25.47 4.41 4.19
N GLY A 683 -26.57 3.66 4.12
CA GLY A 683 -26.65 2.39 3.38
C GLY A 683 -26.39 2.56 1.87
N LEU A 684 -26.93 3.63 1.28
CA LEU A 684 -26.67 4.00 -0.11
C LEU A 684 -25.21 4.41 -0.33
N SER A 685 -24.66 5.22 0.56
CA SER A 685 -23.26 5.68 0.53
C SER A 685 -22.30 4.50 0.48
N TRP A 686 -22.49 3.50 1.33
CA TRP A 686 -21.64 2.31 1.33
C TRP A 686 -21.84 1.46 0.05
N SER A 687 -23.09 1.27 -0.39
CA SER A 687 -23.39 0.48 -1.60
C SER A 687 -22.80 1.12 -2.86
N LEU A 688 -22.76 2.45 -2.93
CA LEU A 688 -22.14 3.20 -4.02
C LEU A 688 -20.62 2.97 -4.06
N PHE A 689 -19.95 2.96 -2.91
CA PHE A 689 -18.52 2.63 -2.81
C PHE A 689 -18.23 1.18 -3.23
N GLU A 690 -19.06 0.23 -2.81
CA GLU A 690 -18.96 -1.17 -3.26
C GLU A 690 -19.11 -1.26 -4.78
N LEU A 691 -20.10 -0.59 -5.35
CA LEU A 691 -20.38 -0.61 -6.78
C LEU A 691 -19.26 0.03 -7.61
N TRP A 692 -18.66 1.11 -7.12
CA TRP A 692 -17.47 1.71 -7.71
C TRP A 692 -16.27 0.76 -7.69
N THR A 693 -16.06 0.08 -6.57
CA THR A 693 -15.02 -0.95 -6.43
C THR A 693 -15.28 -2.09 -7.41
N ALA A 694 -16.53 -2.55 -7.52
CA ALA A 694 -17.04 -3.52 -8.47
C ALA A 694 -17.04 -3.03 -9.94
N SER A 695 -16.63 -1.81 -10.22
CA SER A 695 -16.52 -1.27 -11.59
C SER A 695 -15.07 -0.99 -11.99
N GLY A 696 -14.11 -1.51 -11.22
CA GLY A 696 -12.67 -1.41 -11.47
C GLY A 696 -12.03 -0.23 -10.76
N SER A 697 -12.78 0.44 -9.88
CA SER A 697 -12.39 1.69 -9.23
C SER A 697 -11.87 2.74 -10.25
N PRO A 698 -12.66 3.15 -11.25
CA PRO A 698 -12.21 4.09 -12.27
C PRO A 698 -11.60 5.34 -11.61
N SER A 699 -10.36 5.68 -11.98
CA SER A 699 -9.58 6.72 -11.30
C SER A 699 -10.21 8.11 -11.38
N LYS A 700 -10.96 8.40 -12.45
CA LYS A 700 -11.72 9.65 -12.64
C LYS A 700 -12.94 9.77 -11.71
N ASP A 701 -13.40 8.66 -11.14
CA ASP A 701 -14.62 8.57 -10.34
C ASP A 701 -14.29 8.37 -8.84
N GLY A 702 -13.14 8.87 -8.36
CA GLY A 702 -12.72 8.76 -6.95
C GLY A 702 -13.72 9.35 -5.94
N TRP A 703 -14.59 10.26 -6.40
CA TRP A 703 -15.69 10.85 -5.62
C TRP A 703 -16.59 9.79 -4.94
N ALA A 704 -16.72 8.60 -5.54
CA ALA A 704 -17.55 7.51 -5.00
C ALA A 704 -16.99 6.93 -3.69
N MET A 705 -15.68 6.99 -3.50
CA MET A 705 -15.03 6.70 -2.22
C MET A 705 -15.05 7.93 -1.31
N ASP A 706 -14.81 9.11 -1.85
CA ASP A 706 -14.69 10.36 -1.08
C ASP A 706 -15.98 10.75 -0.35
N GLN A 707 -17.14 10.48 -0.94
CA GLN A 707 -18.45 10.75 -0.35
C GLN A 707 -18.70 10.00 0.97
N LEU A 708 -17.97 8.91 1.24
CA LEU A 708 -17.99 8.25 2.55
C LEU A 708 -17.62 9.23 3.68
N GLY A 709 -16.82 10.26 3.36
CA GLY A 709 -16.49 11.34 4.30
C GLY A 709 -17.68 12.15 4.79
N ARG A 710 -18.84 12.08 4.13
CA ARG A 710 -20.08 12.77 4.53
C ARG A 710 -21.10 11.86 5.19
N PHE A 711 -21.25 10.63 4.70
CA PHE A 711 -22.41 9.79 5.00
C PHE A 711 -22.07 8.42 5.61
N ALA A 712 -20.80 8.11 5.84
CA ALA A 712 -20.43 6.88 6.52
C ALA A 712 -20.91 6.90 7.98
N ASP A 713 -21.66 5.88 8.37
CA ASP A 713 -22.01 5.60 9.75
C ASP A 713 -20.90 4.79 10.46
N GLU A 714 -21.13 4.44 11.72
CA GLU A 714 -20.14 3.67 12.49
C GLU A 714 -19.83 2.29 11.88
N ASP A 715 -20.81 1.67 11.21
CA ASP A 715 -20.59 0.39 10.54
C ASP A 715 -19.70 0.54 9.32
N ALA A 716 -19.98 1.55 8.48
CA ALA A 716 -19.13 1.92 7.35
C ALA A 716 -17.70 2.26 7.81
N VAL A 717 -17.53 2.96 8.93
CA VAL A 717 -16.20 3.24 9.53
C VAL A 717 -15.47 1.94 9.89
N ARG A 718 -16.13 1.00 10.58
CA ARG A 718 -15.52 -0.30 10.93
C ARG A 718 -15.11 -1.09 9.70
N ARG A 719 -15.99 -1.15 8.69
CA ARG A 719 -15.75 -1.87 7.43
C ARG A 719 -14.63 -1.24 6.62
N LEU A 720 -14.61 0.10 6.51
CA LEU A 720 -13.53 0.84 5.84
C LEU A 720 -12.19 0.64 6.57
N THR A 721 -12.18 0.63 7.90
CA THR A 721 -10.98 0.38 8.71
C THR A 721 -10.38 -1.00 8.43
N ALA A 722 -11.22 -2.04 8.30
CA ALA A 722 -10.78 -3.38 7.93
C ALA A 722 -10.14 -3.39 6.52
N LEU A 723 -10.78 -2.73 5.54
CA LEU A 723 -10.25 -2.60 4.18
C LEU A 723 -8.91 -1.84 4.13
N ILE A 724 -8.79 -0.74 4.88
CA ILE A 724 -7.54 0.06 4.96
C ILE A 724 -6.37 -0.79 5.44
N ARG A 725 -6.59 -1.70 6.39
CA ARG A 725 -5.58 -2.63 6.91
C ARG A 725 -5.20 -3.72 5.91
N GLU A 726 -6.11 -4.12 5.04
CA GLU A 726 -5.92 -5.21 4.07
C GLU A 726 -5.24 -4.73 2.76
N TRP A 727 -5.66 -3.59 2.24
CA TRP A 727 -5.23 -3.04 0.94
C TRP A 727 -3.72 -2.93 0.69
N PRO A 728 -2.84 -2.62 1.66
CA PRO A 728 -1.40 -2.57 1.39
C PRO A 728 -0.84 -3.94 1.01
N GLY A 729 -1.43 -5.02 1.53
CA GLY A 729 -1.10 -6.40 1.15
C GLY A 729 -1.60 -6.79 -0.24
N LYS A 730 -2.51 -6.02 -0.83
CA LYS A 730 -3.09 -6.21 -2.17
C LYS A 730 -2.55 -5.21 -3.20
N SER A 731 -1.40 -4.58 -2.94
CA SER A 731 -0.82 -3.50 -3.77
C SER A 731 -1.74 -2.28 -3.96
N GLN A 732 -2.71 -2.06 -3.06
CA GLN A 732 -3.65 -0.93 -3.08
C GLN A 732 -3.30 0.13 -2.03
N ALA A 733 -2.02 0.35 -1.75
CA ALA A 733 -1.56 1.27 -0.69
C ALA A 733 -2.13 2.70 -0.85
N ARG A 734 -2.31 3.18 -2.08
CA ARG A 734 -2.94 4.48 -2.35
C ARG A 734 -4.38 4.57 -1.82
N ARG A 735 -5.16 3.48 -1.91
CA ARG A 735 -6.52 3.41 -1.34
C ARG A 735 -6.48 3.41 0.18
N SER A 736 -5.51 2.74 0.80
CA SER A 736 -5.33 2.81 2.27
C SER A 736 -5.07 4.23 2.74
N VAL A 737 -4.19 4.96 2.04
CA VAL A 737 -3.94 6.37 2.33
C VAL A 737 -5.21 7.19 2.18
N ARG A 738 -5.95 7.00 1.08
CA ARG A 738 -7.20 7.73 0.85
C ARG A 738 -8.29 7.40 1.89
N GLY A 739 -8.45 6.13 2.25
CA GLY A 739 -9.41 5.70 3.26
C GLY A 739 -9.10 6.29 4.63
N LEU A 740 -7.82 6.40 4.98
CA LEU A 740 -7.38 7.03 6.21
C LEU A 740 -7.71 8.53 6.25
N GLU A 741 -7.54 9.25 5.15
CA GLU A 741 -7.97 10.65 5.01
C GLU A 741 -9.48 10.79 5.18
N ILE A 742 -10.25 9.87 4.61
CA ILE A 742 -11.71 9.83 4.77
C ILE A 742 -12.08 9.62 6.24
N LEU A 743 -11.43 8.70 6.96
CA LEU A 743 -11.66 8.53 8.40
C LEU A 743 -11.37 9.81 9.20
N GLY A 744 -10.29 10.52 8.84
CA GLY A 744 -9.96 11.82 9.46
C GLY A 744 -10.98 12.93 9.16
N ARG A 745 -11.60 12.90 7.97
CA ARG A 745 -12.68 13.83 7.57
C ARG A 745 -14.01 13.52 8.26
N ILE A 746 -14.38 12.24 8.41
CA ILE A 746 -15.57 11.82 9.16
C ILE A 746 -15.53 12.39 10.58
N GLY A 747 -14.36 12.36 11.22
CA GLY A 747 -14.09 13.07 12.47
C GLY A 747 -14.90 12.61 13.68
N THR A 748 -15.63 11.50 13.59
CA THR A 748 -16.33 10.90 14.74
C THR A 748 -15.34 10.21 15.66
N GLU A 749 -15.66 10.07 16.93
CA GLU A 749 -14.78 9.40 17.91
C GLU A 749 -14.39 7.97 17.46
N THR A 750 -15.34 7.26 16.84
CA THR A 750 -15.12 5.94 16.24
C THR A 750 -14.12 5.97 15.08
N SER A 751 -14.17 6.99 14.20
CA SER A 751 -13.21 7.14 13.09
C SER A 751 -11.83 7.57 13.60
N LEU A 752 -11.76 8.48 14.57
CA LEU A 752 -10.51 8.92 15.21
C LEU A 752 -9.81 7.77 15.94
N ARG A 753 -10.55 6.95 16.69
CA ARG A 753 -10.03 5.71 17.30
C ARG A 753 -9.47 4.75 16.26
N ALA A 754 -10.13 4.60 15.12
CA ALA A 754 -9.64 3.75 14.03
C ALA A 754 -8.31 4.26 13.45
N VAL A 755 -8.19 5.58 13.20
CA VAL A 755 -6.95 6.23 12.74
C VAL A 755 -5.83 6.02 13.76
N HIS A 756 -6.10 6.29 15.06
CA HIS A 756 -5.14 6.09 16.16
C HIS A 756 -4.64 4.64 16.24
N SER A 757 -5.57 3.68 16.19
CA SER A 757 -5.24 2.26 16.21
C SER A 757 -4.36 1.83 15.03
N ILE A 758 -4.57 2.40 13.83
CA ILE A 758 -3.75 2.12 12.65
C ILE A 758 -2.33 2.69 12.82
N ALA A 759 -2.18 3.88 13.41
CA ALA A 759 -0.86 4.48 13.67
C ALA A 759 -0.04 3.64 14.67
N GLY A 760 -0.64 3.21 15.78
CA GLY A 760 0.04 2.40 16.80
C GLY A 760 0.34 0.97 16.34
N ASN A 761 -0.66 0.29 15.76
CA ASN A 761 -0.67 -1.17 15.59
C ASN A 761 -0.71 -1.66 14.13
N GLY A 762 -0.62 -0.77 13.14
CA GLY A 762 -0.58 -1.15 11.73
C GLY A 762 0.55 -2.12 11.34
N LYS A 763 0.24 -3.15 10.55
CA LYS A 763 1.23 -4.12 10.04
C LYS A 763 2.26 -3.48 9.10
N PHE A 764 1.88 -2.44 8.37
CA PHE A 764 2.68 -1.84 7.29
C PHE A 764 3.29 -0.50 7.69
N LYS A 765 4.61 -0.36 7.55
CA LYS A 765 5.38 0.84 7.97
C LYS A 765 4.95 2.13 7.27
N SER A 766 4.67 2.08 5.97
CA SER A 766 4.20 3.25 5.19
C SER A 766 2.80 3.71 5.61
N LEU A 767 1.91 2.75 5.89
CA LEU A 767 0.57 3.04 6.39
C LEU A 767 0.63 3.66 7.79
N LYS A 768 1.48 3.13 8.68
CA LYS A 768 1.74 3.75 10.00
C LYS A 768 2.17 5.19 9.88
N LYS A 769 3.20 5.48 9.07
CA LYS A 769 3.70 6.85 8.86
C LYS A 769 2.59 7.79 8.36
N THR A 770 1.75 7.32 7.45
CA THR A 770 0.65 8.11 6.93
C THR A 770 -0.44 8.34 7.99
N ALA A 771 -0.76 7.31 8.79
CA ALA A 771 -1.69 7.41 9.91
C ALA A 771 -1.20 8.39 10.97
N SER A 772 0.07 8.33 11.35
CA SER A 772 0.69 9.29 12.26
C SER A 772 0.56 10.72 11.73
N ALA A 773 0.89 10.97 10.46
CA ALA A 773 0.76 12.30 9.86
C ALA A 773 -0.71 12.79 9.80
N GLN A 774 -1.68 11.88 9.61
CA GLN A 774 -3.09 12.26 9.66
C GLN A 774 -3.56 12.59 11.07
N ILE A 775 -3.07 11.88 12.10
CA ILE A 775 -3.38 12.20 13.50
C ILE A 775 -2.81 13.58 13.86
N GLU A 776 -1.61 13.91 13.40
CA GLU A 776 -1.01 15.24 13.58
C GLU A 776 -1.92 16.34 12.99
N VAL A 777 -2.36 16.18 11.74
CA VAL A 777 -3.28 17.14 11.09
C VAL A 777 -4.62 17.26 11.83
N ILE A 778 -5.17 16.14 12.31
CA ILE A 778 -6.42 16.15 13.07
C ILE A 778 -6.23 16.84 14.42
N ALA A 779 -5.12 16.56 15.10
CA ALA A 779 -4.79 17.15 16.39
C ALA A 779 -4.61 18.67 16.25
N GLU A 780 -3.86 19.13 15.25
CA GLU A 780 -3.73 20.55 14.90
C GLU A 780 -5.08 21.21 14.63
N ARG A 781 -5.95 20.57 13.83
CA ARG A 781 -7.30 21.09 13.54
C ARG A 781 -8.19 21.20 14.80
N LEU A 782 -7.99 20.30 15.76
CA LEU A 782 -8.71 20.30 17.03
C LEU A 782 -8.03 21.15 18.10
N GLU A 783 -6.89 21.78 17.79
CA GLU A 783 -6.03 22.52 18.73
C GLU A 783 -5.60 21.66 19.92
N LEU A 784 -5.34 20.38 19.67
CA LEU A 784 -4.87 19.40 20.66
C LEU A 784 -3.46 18.93 20.33
N SER A 785 -2.68 18.60 21.36
CA SER A 785 -1.49 17.76 21.21
C SER A 785 -1.86 16.31 20.91
N LEU A 786 -0.91 15.54 20.36
CA LEU A 786 -1.10 14.11 20.08
C LEU A 786 -1.48 13.32 21.34
N ASP A 787 -0.87 13.66 22.47
CA ASP A 787 -1.12 13.00 23.74
C ASP A 787 -2.50 13.36 24.31
N GLU A 788 -2.96 14.60 24.18
CA GLU A 788 -4.34 14.99 24.58
C GLU A 788 -5.40 14.31 23.71
N LEU A 789 -5.16 14.25 22.40
CA LEU A 789 -6.03 13.50 21.50
C LEU A 789 -6.04 12.01 21.89
N ALA A 790 -4.90 11.41 22.23
CA ALA A 790 -4.83 10.02 22.64
C ALA A 790 -5.50 9.76 24.00
N ASP A 791 -5.47 10.71 24.94
CA ASP A 791 -6.21 10.64 26.21
C ASP A 791 -7.73 10.60 25.95
N ARG A 792 -8.22 11.40 24.99
CA ARG A 792 -9.64 11.44 24.59
C ARG A 792 -10.11 10.18 23.84
N LEU A 793 -9.19 9.43 23.22
CA LEU A 793 -9.53 8.28 22.37
C LEU A 793 -9.48 6.93 23.10
N VAL A 794 -9.21 6.92 24.40
CA VAL A 794 -9.27 5.68 25.20
C VAL A 794 -10.71 5.16 25.23
N PRO A 795 -10.98 3.90 24.87
CA PRO A 795 -12.33 3.34 24.92
C PRO A 795 -12.70 2.91 26.33
N ASP A 796 -13.97 3.01 26.71
CA ASP A 796 -14.50 2.44 27.97
C ASP A 796 -14.71 0.93 27.92
N PHE A 797 -14.65 0.30 26.74
CA PHE A 797 -14.91 -1.14 26.54
C PHE A 797 -16.25 -1.65 27.12
N GLY A 798 -17.24 -0.76 27.24
CA GLY A 798 -18.53 -1.06 27.86
C GLY A 798 -18.44 -1.33 29.37
N LEU A 799 -17.40 -0.79 30.02
CA LEU A 799 -17.31 -0.66 31.48
C LEU A 799 -18.10 0.57 31.93
N ASP A 800 -18.61 0.50 33.15
CA ASP A 800 -19.29 1.62 33.81
C ASP A 800 -18.33 2.24 34.83
N ALA A 801 -18.30 3.57 34.89
CA ALA A 801 -17.49 4.31 35.85
C ALA A 801 -18.09 4.24 37.26
N ASP A 802 -19.41 4.27 37.37
CA ASP A 802 -20.12 4.45 38.64
C ASP A 802 -20.56 3.12 39.26
N ALA A 803 -20.44 2.02 38.51
CA ALA A 803 -20.85 0.69 38.95
C ALA A 803 -19.85 -0.41 38.55
N ALA A 804 -19.64 -1.36 39.46
CA ALA A 804 -18.86 -2.55 39.16
C ALA A 804 -19.54 -3.34 38.03
N THR A 805 -18.78 -3.72 37.00
CA THR A 805 -19.33 -4.47 35.86
C THR A 805 -19.58 -5.93 36.25
N VAL A 806 -20.85 -6.34 36.29
CA VAL A 806 -21.28 -7.69 36.67
C VAL A 806 -21.63 -8.53 35.43
N LEU A 807 -21.11 -9.76 35.40
CA LEU A 807 -21.47 -10.81 34.45
C LEU A 807 -22.58 -11.66 35.06
N ASP A 808 -23.77 -11.54 34.52
CA ASP A 808 -24.95 -12.28 34.98
C ASP A 808 -25.05 -13.65 34.31
N TYR A 809 -25.11 -14.71 35.13
CA TYR A 809 -25.32 -16.09 34.67
C TYR A 809 -26.71 -16.61 35.10
N GLY A 810 -27.53 -15.79 35.76
CA GLY A 810 -28.80 -16.14 36.39
C GLY A 810 -28.66 -16.42 37.89
N PRO A 811 -28.44 -17.69 38.32
CA PRO A 811 -28.40 -18.03 39.75
C PRO A 811 -27.07 -17.67 40.44
N ARG A 812 -26.08 -17.20 39.69
CA ARG A 812 -24.78 -16.73 40.18
C ARG A 812 -24.29 -15.58 39.32
N SER A 813 -23.43 -14.75 39.88
CA SER A 813 -22.87 -13.60 39.18
C SER A 813 -21.35 -13.56 39.32
N PHE A 814 -20.69 -12.83 38.42
CA PHE A 814 -19.26 -12.60 38.53
C PHE A 814 -18.91 -11.14 38.30
N THR A 815 -18.22 -10.52 39.24
CA THR A 815 -17.80 -9.11 39.13
C THR A 815 -16.46 -9.03 38.41
N ILE A 816 -16.35 -8.20 37.38
CA ILE A 816 -15.11 -7.93 36.67
C ILE A 816 -14.23 -7.00 37.51
N ALA A 817 -12.95 -7.33 37.65
CA ALA A 817 -11.95 -6.50 38.32
C ALA A 817 -10.61 -6.57 37.55
N PHE A 818 -9.68 -5.67 37.88
CA PHE A 818 -8.42 -5.48 37.16
C PHE A 818 -7.21 -5.59 38.09
N ASP A 819 -6.12 -6.15 37.58
CA ASP A 819 -4.81 -6.11 38.26
C ASP A 819 -4.04 -4.81 37.96
N GLU A 820 -2.86 -4.66 38.53
CA GLU A 820 -1.97 -3.50 38.34
C GLU A 820 -1.56 -3.28 36.88
N GLY A 821 -1.54 -4.34 36.07
CA GLY A 821 -1.27 -4.28 34.64
C GLY A 821 -2.53 -4.08 33.79
N LEU A 822 -3.66 -3.73 34.42
CA LEU A 822 -4.98 -3.59 33.79
C LEU A 822 -5.43 -4.86 33.05
N LYS A 823 -5.08 -6.05 33.57
CA LYS A 823 -5.59 -7.33 33.04
C LYS A 823 -6.90 -7.70 33.74
N PRO A 824 -7.98 -7.96 32.99
CA PRO A 824 -9.25 -8.31 33.59
C PRO A 824 -9.24 -9.73 34.18
N PHE A 825 -9.82 -9.84 35.37
CA PHE A 825 -10.17 -11.09 36.05
C PHE A 825 -11.60 -11.01 36.59
N VAL A 826 -12.13 -12.12 37.09
CA VAL A 826 -13.47 -12.15 37.70
C VAL A 826 -13.41 -12.59 39.16
N LEU A 827 -14.29 -12.03 39.98
CA LEU A 827 -14.58 -12.43 41.35
C LEU A 827 -15.95 -13.13 41.36
N ASP A 828 -16.06 -14.27 42.06
CA ASP A 828 -17.38 -14.87 42.33
C ASP A 828 -18.05 -14.23 43.55
N ASP A 829 -19.29 -14.62 43.84
CA ASP A 829 -20.09 -14.08 44.96
C ASP A 829 -19.42 -14.25 46.35
N LYS A 830 -18.33 -15.05 46.45
CA LYS A 830 -17.53 -15.23 47.66
C LYS A 830 -16.20 -14.47 47.62
N GLY A 831 -15.99 -13.61 46.64
CA GLY A 831 -14.75 -12.85 46.44
C GLY A 831 -13.59 -13.68 45.89
N LYS A 832 -13.81 -14.91 45.41
CA LYS A 832 -12.72 -15.75 44.91
C LYS A 832 -12.30 -15.33 43.51
N ARG A 833 -11.04 -14.93 43.35
CA ARG A 833 -10.42 -14.54 42.08
C ARG A 833 -10.28 -15.71 41.10
N ARG A 834 -10.69 -15.49 39.86
CA ARG A 834 -10.50 -16.40 38.72
C ARG A 834 -9.97 -15.63 37.52
N ALA A 835 -8.98 -16.22 36.85
CA ALA A 835 -8.35 -15.60 35.69
C ALA A 835 -9.27 -15.47 34.47
N SER A 836 -10.41 -16.16 34.44
CA SER A 836 -11.39 -16.12 33.36
C SER A 836 -12.81 -16.33 33.89
N ALA A 837 -13.80 -15.76 33.20
CA ALA A 837 -15.20 -16.12 33.37
C ALA A 837 -15.38 -17.64 33.18
N PRO A 838 -16.12 -18.35 34.06
CA PRO A 838 -16.39 -19.76 33.91
C PRO A 838 -17.22 -20.06 32.66
N LYS A 839 -17.05 -21.25 32.07
CA LYS A 839 -17.98 -21.69 31.01
C LYS A 839 -19.39 -21.86 31.58
N PRO A 840 -20.45 -21.56 30.81
CA PRO A 840 -21.83 -21.85 31.20
C PRO A 840 -22.01 -23.31 31.63
N ALA A 841 -22.62 -23.53 32.78
CA ALA A 841 -22.97 -24.84 33.32
C ALA A 841 -24.46 -25.15 33.10
N ALA A 842 -24.85 -26.41 33.22
CA ALA A 842 -26.24 -26.84 33.01
C ALA A 842 -27.27 -26.22 33.97
N ALA A 843 -26.81 -25.63 35.08
CA ALA A 843 -27.65 -24.93 36.06
C ALA A 843 -27.72 -23.41 35.82
N ASP A 844 -26.93 -22.86 34.89
CA ASP A 844 -26.94 -21.44 34.56
C ASP A 844 -28.03 -21.14 33.51
N ASP A 845 -28.45 -19.88 33.40
CA ASP A 845 -29.26 -19.42 32.29
C ASP A 845 -28.42 -19.42 31.00
N ALA A 846 -28.84 -20.20 30.00
CA ALA A 846 -28.03 -20.43 28.81
C ALA A 846 -27.84 -19.18 27.94
N GLU A 847 -28.83 -18.29 27.88
CA GLU A 847 -28.75 -17.07 27.07
C GLU A 847 -27.88 -16.02 27.77
N LEU A 848 -28.09 -15.81 29.07
CA LEU A 848 -27.32 -14.85 29.86
C LEU A 848 -25.86 -15.28 30.03
N ALA A 849 -25.62 -16.55 30.39
CA ALA A 849 -24.28 -17.04 30.69
C ALA A 849 -23.39 -17.11 29.44
N GLN A 850 -23.94 -17.50 28.28
CA GLN A 850 -23.15 -17.54 27.04
C GLN A 850 -22.78 -16.13 26.58
N ALA A 851 -23.73 -15.18 26.61
CA ALA A 851 -23.47 -13.79 26.28
C ALA A 851 -22.45 -13.16 27.24
N ALA A 852 -22.55 -13.45 28.55
CA ALA A 852 -21.61 -12.96 29.55
C ALA A 852 -20.20 -13.55 29.37
N TYR A 853 -20.08 -14.84 29.06
CA TYR A 853 -18.80 -15.49 28.76
C TYR A 853 -18.13 -14.89 27.52
N GLU A 854 -18.89 -14.68 26.44
CA GLU A 854 -18.41 -14.06 25.20
C GLU A 854 -18.00 -12.60 25.41
N ARG A 855 -18.79 -11.83 26.18
CA ARG A 855 -18.46 -10.45 26.55
C ARG A 855 -17.12 -10.36 27.28
N PHE A 856 -16.87 -11.23 28.26
CA PHE A 856 -15.59 -11.24 28.97
C PHE A 856 -14.42 -11.67 28.07
N ALA A 857 -14.63 -12.64 27.18
CA ALA A 857 -13.62 -13.09 26.23
C ALA A 857 -13.23 -11.97 25.23
N ALA A 858 -14.21 -11.21 24.75
CA ALA A 858 -14.00 -10.03 23.91
C ALA A 858 -13.24 -8.93 24.67
N LEU A 859 -13.69 -8.57 25.89
CA LEU A 859 -13.03 -7.58 26.74
C LEU A 859 -11.55 -7.92 26.98
N ARG A 860 -11.26 -9.18 27.34
CA ARG A 860 -9.88 -9.64 27.57
C ARG A 860 -9.02 -9.55 26.31
N LYS A 861 -9.60 -9.82 25.14
CA LYS A 861 -8.89 -9.73 23.85
C LYS A 861 -8.58 -8.28 23.51
N ASP A 862 -9.55 -7.40 23.66
CA ASP A 862 -9.46 -6.00 23.24
C ASP A 862 -8.56 -5.17 24.18
N LEU A 863 -8.57 -5.47 25.49
CA LEU A 863 -7.70 -4.81 26.45
C LEU A 863 -6.22 -5.21 26.35
N LYS A 864 -5.89 -6.38 25.82
CA LYS A 864 -4.51 -6.90 25.84
C LYS A 864 -3.47 -5.90 25.31
N THR A 865 -3.78 -5.20 24.22
CA THR A 865 -2.88 -4.20 23.64
C THR A 865 -3.04 -2.85 24.29
N THR A 866 -4.28 -2.42 24.55
CA THR A 866 -4.60 -1.12 25.15
C THR A 866 -4.00 -0.98 26.54
N SER A 867 -4.07 -2.01 27.38
CA SER A 867 -3.50 -2.00 28.74
C SER A 867 -1.99 -1.74 28.74
N ALA A 868 -1.24 -2.48 27.92
CA ALA A 868 0.21 -2.31 27.80
C ALA A 868 0.59 -0.93 27.24
N GLU A 869 -0.24 -0.38 26.35
CA GLU A 869 -0.06 0.95 25.79
C GLU A 869 -0.30 2.04 26.84
N GLN A 870 -1.39 1.99 27.60
CA GLN A 870 -1.71 3.04 28.59
C GLN A 870 -0.72 3.04 29.77
N VAL A 871 -0.28 1.88 30.26
CA VAL A 871 0.78 1.79 31.29
C VAL A 871 2.05 2.48 30.79
N LYS A 872 2.47 2.19 29.55
CA LYS A 872 3.66 2.81 28.95
C LYS A 872 3.49 4.32 28.73
N ARG A 873 2.29 4.79 28.38
CA ARG A 873 1.98 6.21 28.19
C ARG A 873 2.05 6.97 29.51
N LEU A 874 1.51 6.42 30.59
CA LEU A 874 1.61 7.01 31.93
C LEU A 874 3.06 7.05 32.43
N GLU A 875 3.84 5.97 32.27
CA GLU A 875 5.28 5.98 32.60
C GLU A 875 6.03 7.05 31.79
N ALA A 876 5.76 7.16 30.48
CA ALA A 876 6.35 8.18 29.63
C ALA A 876 5.93 9.60 30.04
N ALA A 877 4.68 9.81 30.46
CA ALA A 877 4.18 11.09 30.93
C ALA A 877 4.86 11.53 32.24
N MET A 878 5.11 10.58 33.17
CA MET A 878 5.91 10.83 34.36
C MET A 878 7.34 11.26 34.00
N VAL A 879 8.00 10.53 33.10
CA VAL A 879 9.39 10.81 32.66
C VAL A 879 9.50 12.13 31.89
N ALA A 880 8.47 12.51 31.14
CA ALA A 880 8.44 13.76 30.38
C ALA A 880 7.92 14.95 31.19
N GLY A 881 7.49 14.75 32.46
CA GLY A 881 6.90 15.81 33.28
C GLY A 881 5.62 16.39 32.70
N ARG A 882 4.85 15.61 31.92
CA ARG A 882 3.62 16.08 31.25
C ARG A 882 2.59 16.53 32.29
N THR A 883 1.98 17.68 32.05
CA THR A 883 0.93 18.25 32.90
C THR A 883 -0.43 18.23 32.21
N TRP A 884 -1.49 18.02 32.97
CA TRP A 884 -2.89 18.18 32.57
C TRP A 884 -3.49 19.41 33.25
N SER A 885 -4.53 19.99 32.63
CA SER A 885 -5.46 20.84 33.39
C SER A 885 -6.19 19.98 34.42
N TYR A 886 -6.65 20.58 35.53
CA TYR A 886 -7.42 19.82 36.52
C TYR A 886 -8.71 19.21 35.92
N GLU A 887 -9.37 19.94 35.02
CA GLU A 887 -10.57 19.46 34.29
C GLU A 887 -10.27 18.22 33.44
N ASP A 888 -9.20 18.25 32.62
CA ASP A 888 -8.83 17.11 31.77
C ASP A 888 -8.36 15.92 32.60
N PHE A 889 -7.61 16.18 33.68
CA PHE A 889 -7.21 15.14 34.62
C PHE A 889 -8.44 14.42 35.20
N ARG A 890 -9.43 15.18 35.70
CA ARG A 890 -10.67 14.58 36.20
C ARG A 890 -11.38 13.78 35.11
N ARG A 891 -11.63 14.40 33.95
CA ARG A 891 -12.40 13.79 32.87
C ARG A 891 -11.76 12.51 32.31
N PHE A 892 -10.45 12.53 32.03
CA PHE A 892 -9.79 11.45 31.30
C PHE A 892 -9.07 10.43 32.19
N MET A 893 -8.78 10.77 33.46
CA MET A 893 -8.15 9.85 34.41
C MET A 893 -9.10 9.40 35.51
N VAL A 894 -9.80 10.33 36.16
CA VAL A 894 -10.62 10.03 37.35
C VAL A 894 -11.99 9.46 36.98
N ASP A 895 -12.67 10.12 36.04
CA ASP A 895 -14.06 9.81 35.69
C ASP A 895 -14.16 8.67 34.66
N HIS A 896 -13.08 8.42 33.92
CA HIS A 896 -13.02 7.39 32.90
C HIS A 896 -12.94 5.98 33.50
N ALA A 897 -13.88 5.09 33.14
CA ALA A 897 -14.06 3.76 33.74
C ALA A 897 -12.79 2.88 33.71
N LEU A 898 -12.06 2.91 32.59
CA LEU A 898 -10.82 2.14 32.42
C LEU A 898 -9.60 2.84 33.02
N MET A 899 -9.38 4.13 32.71
CA MET A 899 -8.19 4.85 33.15
C MET A 899 -8.13 5.01 34.68
N TRP A 900 -9.29 5.11 35.32
CA TRP A 900 -9.43 5.10 36.78
C TRP A 900 -8.66 3.93 37.43
N GLN A 901 -8.69 2.74 36.81
CA GLN A 901 -8.03 1.54 37.34
C GLN A 901 -6.50 1.67 37.42
N LEU A 902 -5.91 2.53 36.60
CA LEU A 902 -4.48 2.85 36.62
C LEU A 902 -4.20 4.11 37.44
N ALA A 903 -5.01 5.15 37.27
CA ALA A 903 -4.81 6.45 37.91
C ALA A 903 -4.89 6.37 39.43
N SER A 904 -5.78 5.53 39.98
CA SER A 904 -5.92 5.31 41.43
C SER A 904 -4.76 4.56 42.07
N ARG A 905 -3.86 3.98 41.27
CA ARG A 905 -2.67 3.24 41.71
C ARG A 905 -1.38 4.05 41.57
N LEU A 906 -1.49 5.37 41.43
CA LEU A 906 -0.36 6.27 41.19
C LEU A 906 -0.45 7.48 42.11
N VAL A 907 0.72 8.04 42.44
CA VAL A 907 0.84 9.32 43.16
C VAL A 907 0.91 10.45 42.14
N TRP A 908 0.12 11.49 42.38
CA TRP A 908 0.03 12.67 41.53
C TRP A 908 0.60 13.88 42.26
N GLN A 909 0.95 14.92 41.51
CA GLN A 909 1.46 16.18 42.04
C GLN A 909 0.74 17.33 41.32
N ALA A 910 0.14 18.24 42.09
CA ALA A 910 -0.44 19.48 41.59
C ALA A 910 0.52 20.64 41.83
N GLU A 911 0.56 21.59 40.90
CA GLU A 911 1.20 22.89 41.09
C GLU A 911 0.14 23.96 41.35
N GLU A 912 0.25 24.63 42.50
CA GLU A 912 -0.63 25.70 42.94
C GLU A 912 0.19 26.83 43.60
N GLY A 913 0.09 28.05 43.06
CA GLY A 913 0.76 29.22 43.64
C GLY A 913 2.29 29.12 43.73
N GLY A 914 2.93 28.27 42.92
CA GLY A 914 4.38 27.99 42.95
C GLY A 914 4.80 26.93 43.98
N ALA A 915 3.85 26.33 44.70
CA ALA A 915 4.08 25.17 45.56
C ALA A 915 3.60 23.88 44.87
N HIS A 916 4.22 22.76 45.21
CA HIS A 916 3.77 21.46 44.76
C HIS A 916 3.13 20.66 45.90
N VAL A 917 1.94 20.12 45.66
CA VAL A 917 1.22 19.25 46.59
C VAL A 917 1.09 17.87 45.97
N SER A 918 1.53 16.81 46.66
CA SER A 918 1.35 15.43 46.20
C SER A 918 0.10 14.80 46.79
N PHE A 919 -0.58 13.93 46.03
CA PHE A 919 -1.82 13.29 46.44
C PHE A 919 -2.06 11.93 45.77
N ARG A 920 -2.95 11.12 46.35
CA ARG A 920 -3.53 9.90 45.77
C ARG A 920 -5.01 10.11 45.46
N LEU A 921 -5.61 9.18 44.72
CA LEU A 921 -7.06 9.09 44.54
C LEU A 921 -7.63 8.03 45.50
N ALA A 922 -8.57 8.41 46.34
CA ALA A 922 -9.29 7.50 47.24
C ALA A 922 -10.41 6.73 46.51
N GLU A 923 -10.92 5.66 47.12
CA GLU A 923 -11.90 4.74 46.51
C GLU A 923 -13.22 5.43 46.11
N ASP A 924 -13.56 6.53 46.78
CA ASP A 924 -14.70 7.40 46.47
C ASP A 924 -14.38 8.49 45.43
N ARG A 925 -13.21 8.41 44.79
CA ARG A 925 -12.66 9.35 43.79
C ARG A 925 -12.36 10.75 44.33
N THR A 926 -12.21 10.90 45.64
CA THR A 926 -11.67 12.11 46.26
C THR A 926 -10.14 12.11 46.27
N LEU A 927 -9.53 13.27 46.53
CA LEU A 927 -8.08 13.44 46.62
C LEU A 927 -7.65 13.36 48.08
N ALA A 928 -6.58 12.63 48.38
CA ALA A 928 -6.00 12.57 49.73
C ALA A 928 -4.49 12.79 49.70
N ASP A 929 -3.94 13.44 50.72
CA ASP A 929 -2.50 13.68 50.88
C ASP A 929 -1.76 12.46 51.50
N ALA A 930 -0.49 12.63 51.85
CA ALA A 930 0.36 11.55 52.37
C ALA A 930 -0.01 11.14 53.80
N GLU A 931 -0.76 12.00 54.50
CA GLU A 931 -1.34 11.75 55.82
C GLU A 931 -2.75 11.14 55.72
N ASP A 932 -3.22 10.88 54.49
CA ASP A 932 -4.54 10.36 54.15
C ASP A 932 -5.70 11.33 54.46
N GLU A 933 -5.40 12.63 54.53
CA GLU A 933 -6.38 13.68 54.75
C GLU A 933 -6.95 14.21 53.41
N PRO A 934 -8.26 14.46 53.31
CA PRO A 934 -8.87 14.97 52.08
C PRO A 934 -8.33 16.35 51.68
N ILE A 935 -8.02 16.53 50.41
CA ILE A 935 -7.59 17.81 49.85
C ILE A 935 -8.47 18.26 48.69
N GLU A 936 -8.50 19.58 48.47
CA GLU A 936 -9.16 20.22 47.33
C GLU A 936 -8.11 20.99 46.53
N LEU A 937 -8.23 20.95 45.19
CA LEU A 937 -7.35 21.66 44.28
C LEU A 937 -8.11 22.81 43.60
N ALA A 938 -7.46 23.94 43.35
CA ALA A 938 -8.04 24.99 42.53
C ALA A 938 -8.27 24.53 41.09
N ASP A 939 -9.31 25.05 40.43
CA ASP A 939 -9.62 24.74 39.01
C ASP A 939 -8.48 25.09 38.05
N THR A 940 -7.61 26.03 38.43
CA THR A 940 -6.43 26.45 37.66
C THR A 940 -5.20 25.57 37.90
N ALA A 941 -5.29 24.58 38.80
CA ALA A 941 -4.17 23.70 39.12
C ALA A 941 -3.71 22.90 37.90
N ARG A 942 -2.39 22.70 37.81
CA ARG A 942 -1.78 21.81 36.82
C ARG A 942 -1.37 20.52 37.51
N VAL A 943 -1.89 19.40 37.03
CA VAL A 943 -1.65 18.08 37.61
C VAL A 943 -0.64 17.32 36.77
N ARG A 944 0.32 16.64 37.39
CA ARG A 944 1.27 15.73 36.74
C ARG A 944 1.44 14.45 37.56
N LEU A 945 1.99 13.41 36.94
CA LEU A 945 2.45 12.25 37.70
C LEU A 945 3.68 12.63 38.54
N ALA A 946 3.67 12.25 39.81
CA ALA A 946 4.77 12.54 40.70
C ALA A 946 5.99 11.67 40.35
N HIS A 947 7.17 12.29 40.23
CA HIS A 947 8.44 11.58 40.05
C HIS A 947 9.21 11.58 41.38
N PRO A 948 9.87 10.49 41.80
CA PRO A 948 10.57 10.45 43.10
C PRO A 948 11.61 11.57 43.30
N VAL A 949 12.29 12.01 42.23
CA VAL A 949 13.23 13.14 42.30
C VAL A 949 12.57 14.47 42.68
N THR A 950 11.31 14.68 42.29
CA THR A 950 10.55 15.92 42.60
C THR A 950 9.74 15.81 43.88
N LEU A 951 9.46 14.59 44.35
CA LEU A 951 8.84 14.33 45.65
C LEU A 951 9.83 14.48 46.80
N GLY A 952 11.07 14.03 46.61
CA GLY A 952 12.06 13.91 47.68
C GLY A 952 11.90 12.62 48.49
N ALA A 953 12.97 12.22 49.17
CA ALA A 953 13.06 10.90 49.80
C ALA A 953 12.03 10.68 50.92
N GLU A 954 11.78 11.71 51.75
CA GLU A 954 10.83 11.64 52.87
C GLU A 954 9.39 11.41 52.39
N ALA A 955 8.94 12.18 51.39
CA ALA A 955 7.61 12.00 50.81
C ALA A 955 7.47 10.65 50.08
N VAL A 956 8.53 10.17 49.43
CA VAL A 956 8.53 8.84 48.79
C VAL A 956 8.35 7.73 49.83
N GLU A 957 9.01 7.83 50.99
CA GLU A 957 8.84 6.88 52.08
C GLU A 957 7.41 6.91 52.65
N ALA A 958 6.87 8.11 52.93
CA ALA A 958 5.50 8.27 53.39
C ALA A 958 4.48 7.65 52.42
N TRP A 959 4.58 7.96 51.13
CA TRP A 959 3.72 7.38 50.11
C TRP A 959 3.89 5.87 49.97
N ALA A 960 5.11 5.34 50.10
CA ALA A 960 5.35 3.91 50.05
C ALA A 960 4.68 3.18 51.22
N THR A 961 4.63 3.78 52.40
CA THR A 961 3.87 3.26 53.55
C THR A 961 2.37 3.25 53.26
N VAL A 962 1.80 4.38 52.82
CA VAL A 962 0.35 4.47 52.49
C VAL A 962 -0.04 3.42 51.44
N PHE A 963 0.73 3.29 50.37
CA PHE A 963 0.45 2.32 49.31
C PHE A 963 0.58 0.87 49.80
N ALA A 964 1.49 0.59 50.74
CA ALA A 964 1.60 -0.73 51.35
C ALA A 964 0.41 -1.04 52.27
N ASP A 965 -0.04 -0.08 53.07
CA ASP A 965 -1.18 -0.23 54.00
C ASP A 965 -2.50 -0.51 53.28
N TYR A 966 -2.70 0.11 52.11
CA TYR A 966 -3.86 -0.11 51.23
C TYR A 966 -3.66 -1.24 50.21
N GLU A 967 -2.55 -1.98 50.28
CA GLU A 967 -2.19 -3.06 49.34
C GLU A 967 -2.21 -2.65 47.84
N ILE A 968 -1.86 -1.38 47.55
CA ILE A 968 -1.89 -0.79 46.21
C ILE A 968 -0.61 -1.14 45.45
N LEU A 969 -0.74 -1.99 44.44
CA LEU A 969 0.34 -2.28 43.49
C LEU A 969 0.35 -1.28 42.34
N GLN A 970 1.49 -0.62 42.12
CA GLN A 970 1.69 0.36 41.06
C GLN A 970 1.86 -0.30 39.67
N PRO A 971 1.34 0.30 38.59
CA PRO A 971 1.41 -0.27 37.24
C PRO A 971 2.82 -0.29 36.64
N PHE A 972 3.73 0.54 37.16
CA PHE A 972 5.16 0.60 36.85
C PHE A 972 5.90 1.10 38.09
N ASP A 973 7.23 0.98 38.10
CA ASP A 973 8.07 1.47 39.20
C ASP A 973 7.99 3.00 39.28
N GLN A 974 7.02 3.55 40.02
CA GLN A 974 6.92 4.98 40.31
C GLN A 974 7.68 5.28 41.62
N LEU A 975 7.19 4.85 42.78
CA LEU A 975 7.85 5.15 44.06
C LEU A 975 9.17 4.38 44.24
N ALA A 976 9.24 3.16 43.70
CA ALA A 976 10.46 2.36 43.68
C ALA A 976 11.45 2.79 42.57
N ARG A 977 11.15 3.84 41.78
CA ARG A 977 12.03 4.31 40.72
C ARG A 977 13.34 4.84 41.33
N LYS A 978 14.47 4.26 40.90
CA LYS A 978 15.79 4.75 41.32
C LYS A 978 16.03 6.17 40.81
N VAL A 979 16.34 7.06 41.74
CA VAL A 979 16.75 8.44 41.47
C VAL A 979 18.27 8.52 41.29
N TYR A 980 18.71 9.17 40.21
CA TYR A 980 20.12 9.47 39.96
C TYR A 980 20.32 10.98 39.89
N VAL A 981 21.24 11.50 40.69
CA VAL A 981 21.65 12.91 40.67
C VAL A 981 23.11 13.05 40.25
N LEU A 982 23.45 14.18 39.63
CA LEU A 982 24.83 14.51 39.29
C LEU A 982 25.62 14.87 40.54
N LEU A 983 26.79 14.26 40.70
CA LEU A 983 27.76 14.59 41.74
C LEU A 983 28.48 15.90 41.42
N ASP A 984 29.00 16.59 42.43
CA ASP A 984 29.68 17.89 42.24
C ASP A 984 30.89 17.79 41.28
N GLU A 985 31.64 16.70 41.35
CA GLU A 985 32.77 16.43 40.43
C GLU A 985 32.31 16.17 38.99
N GLU A 986 31.17 15.51 38.80
CA GLU A 986 30.56 15.26 37.49
C GLU A 986 30.07 16.57 36.87
N ARG A 987 29.50 17.47 37.70
CA ARG A 987 29.10 18.82 37.28
C ARG A 987 30.30 19.68 36.89
N ALA A 988 31.42 19.55 37.59
CA ALA A 988 32.63 20.33 37.30
C ALA A 988 33.37 19.84 36.04
N THR A 989 33.41 18.54 35.79
CA THR A 989 34.24 17.94 34.73
C THR A 989 33.46 17.55 33.47
N GLY A 990 32.16 17.30 33.60
CA GLY A 990 31.31 16.76 32.52
C GLY A 990 31.64 15.31 32.15
N ARG A 991 32.35 14.54 32.99
CA ARG A 991 32.62 13.11 32.77
C ARG A 991 31.99 12.27 33.88
N LEU A 992 31.30 11.18 33.50
CA LEU A 992 30.55 10.34 34.43
C LEU A 992 31.27 9.00 34.68
N GLU A 993 32.43 9.05 35.35
CA GLU A 993 33.35 7.90 35.47
C GLU A 993 32.71 6.67 36.13
N ARG A 994 31.77 6.85 37.06
CA ARG A 994 31.07 5.75 37.75
C ARG A 994 30.33 4.77 36.83
N PHE A 995 30.06 5.16 35.59
CA PHE A 995 29.37 4.31 34.60
C PHE A 995 30.31 3.63 33.59
N GLU A 996 31.61 3.97 33.57
CA GLU A 996 32.54 3.58 32.49
C GLU A 996 33.22 2.19 32.69
N HIS A 997 33.01 1.54 33.84
CA HIS A 997 33.80 0.37 34.25
C HIS A 997 33.36 -0.98 33.66
N ASN A 998 32.17 -1.04 33.08
CA ASN A 998 31.59 -2.29 32.57
C ASN A 998 31.56 -2.31 31.04
N LYS A 999 31.83 -3.49 30.49
CA LYS A 999 31.71 -3.72 29.05
C LYS A 999 30.25 -3.91 28.63
N VAL A 1000 29.86 -3.29 27.52
CA VAL A 1000 28.48 -3.25 27.02
C VAL A 1000 28.42 -3.86 25.62
N GLY A 1001 27.42 -4.68 25.31
CA GLY A 1001 27.23 -5.18 23.95
C GLY A 1001 26.80 -4.08 22.97
N ALA A 1002 27.17 -4.20 21.69
CA ALA A 1002 26.77 -3.23 20.65
C ALA A 1002 25.24 -3.13 20.48
N GLY A 1003 24.52 -4.26 20.57
CA GLY A 1003 23.06 -4.32 20.42
C GLY A 1003 22.28 -3.40 21.38
N PRO A 1004 22.50 -3.46 22.70
CA PRO A 1004 21.90 -2.53 23.67
C PRO A 1004 22.14 -1.05 23.35
N ILE A 1005 23.34 -0.68 22.89
CA ILE A 1005 23.72 0.71 22.55
C ILE A 1005 22.93 1.18 21.33
N VAL A 1006 22.90 0.39 20.24
CA VAL A 1006 22.05 0.67 19.07
C VAL A 1006 20.57 0.73 19.45
N GLY A 1007 20.15 -0.11 20.40
CA GLY A 1007 18.80 -0.14 20.94
C GLY A 1007 18.33 1.19 21.52
N LEU A 1008 19.24 2.04 22.02
CA LEU A 1008 18.91 3.37 22.54
C LEU A 1008 18.32 4.30 21.47
N LEU A 1009 18.65 4.10 20.19
CA LEU A 1009 18.10 4.91 19.10
C LEU A 1009 16.58 4.74 18.94
N LYS A 1010 16.03 3.60 19.39
CA LYS A 1010 14.58 3.38 19.47
C LYS A 1010 13.93 4.05 20.68
N ARG A 1011 14.73 4.62 21.59
CA ARG A 1011 14.33 5.24 22.87
C ARG A 1011 14.65 6.75 22.89
N GLY A 1012 14.66 7.40 21.73
CA GLY A 1012 14.85 8.85 21.61
C GLY A 1012 16.31 9.32 21.60
N TRP A 1013 17.29 8.41 21.65
CA TRP A 1013 18.70 8.76 21.46
C TRP A 1013 19.03 8.93 19.97
N LYS A 1014 20.05 9.73 19.68
CA LYS A 1014 20.52 10.07 18.34
C LYS A 1014 21.90 9.45 18.10
N PHE A 1015 22.23 9.18 16.84
CA PHE A 1015 23.57 8.79 16.42
C PHE A 1015 24.14 9.86 15.49
N GLY A 1016 25.38 10.29 15.71
CA GLY A 1016 26.05 11.25 14.83
C GLY A 1016 27.10 12.08 15.54
N HIS A 1017 27.24 13.33 15.11
CA HIS A 1017 28.17 14.31 15.68
C HIS A 1017 27.41 15.28 16.59
N PRO A 1018 27.37 15.06 17.91
CA PRO A 1018 26.81 16.06 18.83
C PRO A 1018 27.64 17.36 18.77
N LYS A 1019 26.98 18.52 18.85
CA LYS A 1019 27.64 19.83 18.86
C LYS A 1019 28.62 19.90 20.05
N GLY A 1020 29.84 20.39 19.81
CA GLY A 1020 30.86 20.56 20.85
C GLY A 1020 31.67 19.30 21.21
N HIS A 1021 31.49 18.19 20.49
CA HIS A 1021 32.24 16.94 20.71
C HIS A 1021 33.24 16.66 19.58
N THR A 1022 34.43 16.16 19.92
CA THR A 1022 35.53 15.97 18.97
C THR A 1022 35.56 14.58 18.31
N SER A 1023 34.83 13.61 18.86
CA SER A 1023 34.71 12.27 18.28
C SER A 1023 33.78 12.26 17.06
N GLY A 1024 34.18 11.51 16.03
CA GLY A 1024 33.50 11.50 14.75
C GLY A 1024 32.09 10.90 14.81
N ARG A 1025 31.78 9.93 15.66
CA ARG A 1025 30.43 9.32 15.67
C ARG A 1025 30.11 8.69 17.02
N SER A 1026 29.09 9.22 17.69
CA SER A 1026 28.69 8.80 19.05
C SER A 1026 27.17 8.63 19.14
N VAL A 1027 26.72 7.88 20.16
CA VAL A 1027 25.30 7.82 20.53
C VAL A 1027 25.06 8.87 21.62
N TYR A 1028 24.10 9.76 21.44
CA TYR A 1028 23.87 10.87 22.37
C TYR A 1028 22.39 11.16 22.58
N ARG A 1029 22.06 11.76 23.72
CA ARG A 1029 20.72 12.26 24.04
C ARG A 1029 20.81 13.73 24.40
N ASP A 1030 19.86 14.49 23.87
CA ASP A 1030 19.65 15.88 24.22
C ASP A 1030 18.88 15.97 25.55
N ILE A 1031 19.37 16.83 26.45
CA ILE A 1031 18.76 17.17 27.74
C ILE A 1031 18.44 18.68 27.68
N ASP A 1032 17.15 18.99 27.73
CA ASP A 1032 16.57 20.35 27.73
C ASP A 1032 17.04 21.27 26.58
N GLY A 1033 17.46 20.73 25.44
CA GLY A 1033 18.01 21.51 24.32
C GLY A 1033 19.35 22.18 24.61
N ALA A 1034 19.94 21.92 25.79
CA ALA A 1034 21.06 22.68 26.34
C ALA A 1034 22.32 21.81 26.50
N VAL A 1035 22.17 20.52 26.79
CA VAL A 1035 23.29 19.60 27.08
C VAL A 1035 23.11 18.29 26.32
N ASN A 1036 24.20 17.78 25.76
CA ASN A 1036 24.26 16.43 25.21
C ASN A 1036 24.88 15.48 26.23
N LEU A 1037 24.14 14.43 26.58
CA LEU A 1037 24.69 13.23 27.23
C LEU A 1037 25.17 12.28 26.14
N ILE A 1038 26.49 12.08 26.07
CA ILE A 1038 27.19 11.40 25.00
C ILE A 1038 27.76 10.09 25.52
N ILE A 1039 27.58 9.03 24.73
CA ILE A 1039 28.19 7.71 24.94
C ILE A 1039 29.17 7.48 23.78
N ASP A 1040 30.45 7.60 24.08
CA ASP A 1040 31.52 7.17 23.19
C ASP A 1040 31.78 5.68 23.39
N THR A 1041 32.10 5.00 22.30
CA THR A 1041 32.26 3.54 22.29
C THR A 1041 33.57 3.16 21.60
N GLU A 1042 34.29 2.19 22.16
CA GLU A 1042 35.48 1.59 21.57
C GLU A 1042 35.31 0.06 21.52
N PRO A 1043 35.50 -0.61 20.36
CA PRO A 1043 36.04 -0.12 19.09
C PRO A 1043 35.07 0.73 18.24
N GLY A 1044 33.79 0.85 18.62
CA GLY A 1044 32.81 1.73 17.98
C GLY A 1044 31.54 1.02 17.53
N VAL A 1045 30.39 1.72 17.59
CA VAL A 1045 29.07 1.20 17.22
C VAL A 1045 28.45 2.02 16.09
N TYR A 1046 27.83 1.34 15.10
CA TYR A 1046 27.22 1.96 13.92
C TYR A 1046 25.81 1.41 13.62
N PRO A 1047 24.80 2.25 13.36
CA PRO A 1047 23.48 1.79 12.94
C PRO A 1047 23.56 1.05 11.60
N GLY A 1048 23.09 -0.20 11.56
CA GLY A 1048 23.08 -1.03 10.34
C GLY A 1048 24.32 -1.90 10.14
N TYR A 1049 25.32 -1.79 11.03
CA TYR A 1049 26.49 -2.66 11.06
C TYR A 1049 26.62 -3.27 12.45
N ASP A 1050 26.65 -4.60 12.55
CA ASP A 1050 26.96 -5.28 13.81
C ASP A 1050 28.46 -5.62 13.82
N PRO A 1051 29.29 -4.84 14.53
CA PRO A 1051 30.72 -5.15 14.62
C PRO A 1051 30.98 -6.48 15.35
N GLY A 1052 29.98 -7.01 16.09
CA GLY A 1052 30.17 -8.09 17.05
C GLY A 1052 31.00 -7.64 18.26
N GLY A 1053 30.76 -8.25 19.43
CA GLY A 1053 31.62 -8.11 20.60
C GLY A 1053 31.23 -7.04 21.63
N GLU A 1054 32.06 -6.96 22.68
CA GLU A 1054 31.92 -6.06 23.82
C GLU A 1054 32.53 -4.67 23.53
N GLN A 1055 31.88 -3.60 23.99
CA GLN A 1055 32.30 -2.21 23.87
C GLN A 1055 32.75 -1.67 25.24
N THR A 1056 33.84 -0.91 25.25
CA THR A 1056 34.15 0.01 26.34
C THR A 1056 33.39 1.31 26.09
N VAL A 1057 32.79 1.89 27.13
CA VAL A 1057 32.02 3.13 27.03
C VAL A 1057 32.68 4.26 27.82
N ALA A 1058 32.71 5.46 27.23
CA ALA A 1058 33.05 6.70 27.93
C ALA A 1058 31.84 7.63 27.88
N ILE A 1059 31.49 8.27 29.00
CA ILE A 1059 30.21 8.97 29.14
C ILE A 1059 30.46 10.43 29.52
N HIS A 1060 29.96 11.33 28.68
CA HIS A 1060 30.23 12.75 28.77
C HIS A 1060 28.94 13.58 28.77
N LEU A 1061 28.90 14.61 29.59
CA LEU A 1061 27.96 15.72 29.48
C LEU A 1061 28.68 16.90 28.82
N ARG A 1062 28.18 17.34 27.67
CA ARG A 1062 28.73 18.48 26.94
C ARG A 1062 27.63 19.51 26.68
N GLY A 1063 27.83 20.72 27.18
CA GLY A 1063 26.96 21.85 26.88
C GLY A 1063 27.01 22.19 25.39
N ILE A 1064 25.85 22.54 24.84
CA ILE A 1064 25.71 23.11 23.50
C ILE A 1064 26.27 24.55 23.50
N ASP A 1065 26.20 25.22 24.66
CA ASP A 1065 26.80 26.52 25.04
C ASP A 1065 27.40 26.45 26.48
N SER A 1066 27.91 27.57 27.04
CA SER A 1066 28.42 27.65 28.43
C SER A 1066 27.29 27.62 29.48
N VAL A 1067 26.54 26.51 29.51
CA VAL A 1067 25.37 26.32 30.37
C VAL A 1067 25.79 25.77 31.73
N ASP A 1068 25.19 26.29 32.80
CA ASP A 1068 25.30 25.75 34.14
C ASP A 1068 24.52 24.43 34.25
N LEU A 1069 25.22 23.32 34.51
CA LEU A 1069 24.62 22.00 34.70
C LEU A 1069 23.70 21.93 35.95
N GLY A 1070 23.72 22.96 36.80
CA GLY A 1070 22.80 23.18 37.92
C GLY A 1070 21.35 23.47 37.52
N ALA A 1071 21.12 24.01 36.32
CA ALA A 1071 19.80 24.50 35.88
C ALA A 1071 18.98 23.50 35.06
N LEU A 1072 19.47 22.26 34.89
CA LEU A 1072 18.79 21.21 34.12
C LEU A 1072 17.60 20.63 34.90
N ASP A 1073 16.57 20.18 34.16
CA ASP A 1073 15.43 19.48 34.75
C ASP A 1073 15.90 18.22 35.50
N PRO A 1074 15.64 18.13 36.83
CA PRO A 1074 16.06 16.99 37.62
C PRO A 1074 15.43 15.66 37.17
N VAL A 1075 14.23 15.67 36.56
CA VAL A 1075 13.60 14.46 36.01
C VAL A 1075 14.35 14.00 34.76
N ALA A 1076 14.56 14.89 33.79
CA ALA A 1076 15.31 14.58 32.57
C ALA A 1076 16.71 14.04 32.85
N VAL A 1077 17.44 14.65 33.80
CA VAL A 1077 18.76 14.20 34.24
C VAL A 1077 18.69 12.81 34.88
N SER A 1078 17.81 12.62 35.87
CA SER A 1078 17.69 11.33 36.57
C SER A 1078 17.35 10.19 35.61
N GLU A 1079 16.47 10.40 34.65
CA GLU A 1079 16.04 9.35 33.70
C GLU A 1079 17.09 9.08 32.59
N ALA A 1080 17.84 10.10 32.18
CA ALA A 1080 18.98 9.92 31.30
C ALA A 1080 20.07 9.07 31.98
N LEU A 1081 20.42 9.40 33.24
CA LEU A 1081 21.37 8.63 34.05
C LEU A 1081 20.85 7.23 34.39
N HIS A 1082 19.58 7.06 34.69
CA HIS A 1082 18.94 5.76 34.91
C HIS A 1082 19.09 4.86 33.68
N THR A 1083 18.93 5.43 32.47
CA THR A 1083 19.13 4.70 31.21
C THR A 1083 20.58 4.26 31.04
N VAL A 1084 21.53 5.13 31.36
CA VAL A 1084 22.96 4.83 31.33
C VAL A 1084 23.31 3.74 32.37
N ALA A 1085 22.85 3.86 33.61
CA ALA A 1085 23.06 2.89 34.67
C ALA A 1085 22.59 1.48 34.27
N ARG A 1086 21.41 1.39 33.65
CA ARG A 1086 20.88 0.12 33.10
C ARG A 1086 21.72 -0.43 31.95
N LEU A 1087 22.22 0.43 31.06
CA LEU A 1087 23.07 0.04 29.95
C LEU A 1087 24.40 -0.54 30.45
N THR A 1088 25.02 0.13 31.42
CA THR A 1088 26.33 -0.22 31.98
C THR A 1088 26.24 -1.23 33.12
N ARG A 1089 25.03 -1.62 33.54
CA ARG A 1089 24.78 -2.50 34.70
C ARG A 1089 25.39 -1.96 36.00
N THR A 1090 25.47 -0.63 36.12
CA THR A 1090 25.90 0.06 37.34
C THR A 1090 24.68 0.24 38.25
N VAL A 1091 24.83 -0.04 39.55
CA VAL A 1091 23.72 0.01 40.53
C VAL A 1091 23.38 1.43 40.91
#